data_AF-A0A7M2WYZ1-F1
#
_entry.id   AF-A0A7M2WYZ1-F1
#
_cell.length_a   1.000
_cell.length_b   1.000
_cell.length_c   1.000
_cell.angle_alpha   90.00
_cell.angle_beta   90.00
_cell.angle_gamma   90.00
#
_symmetry.space_group_name_H-M   'P 1'
#
loop_
_entity.id
_entity.type
_entity.pdbx_description
1 polymer ?
#
loop_
_entity_poly.entity_id
_entity_poly.type
_entity_poly.pdbx_seq_one_letter_code
_entity_poly.pdbx_strand_id
1 'polypeptide(L)'
;MQSSNRRCLALSVSLLVSLLSHPVFAAAIELGKTVPVRAETGNRAVAVTIRNAGLADTYGDTKAADGRLFLIISTQWENVLPVKITAENKSIPTGYKIPDLAEHVYLVVDGRKVARVAPATAKLPGHLKTRDFDLPALGDTAKGNLIFDVPKDLALSASQFSLHYYDLTHGHFFVQIAGTPPASPLKPIGIARSNQVMEAGVFAIKRDTELAGRKAPAGMTYVTIDFRAESTFKADADATAFDPTASPGSKIRKAIFTDWAEWQKYVSLLVDGQYAYAVDTELSDLPVIPRLLPEVKTGGSMVFLAPAEAKGTELKLSFPGARSGTQIIRPTAIDLFVDGNYIRPAKRDALLAINDDLFKVAIVGQTALETFADVKPTKGRFLVLDVEVQNTGRQGEFFQVKDQLKLVDEQGAQLAVSDATFAGIRRPTPLVYIPSGEQRAFQVVYDVAAALAKPRLAYAGISMAKVFDLQPIAGAGADPAVAASQPANQPGGGRPATGPAVAGTTTPPVKPITPPQVTKKSELPARVTAKQPAKPMGLAAAGLTPEQVNAAIDRGAAFLWKALEKDTKDFKNGNQFTAQQALMLLALVHSDHHKKNPACDAAVRMFLDGADPVSLGTYAAGVYLMIAEHFGDAMYMPKVRNATRYLIESQGKGGTWGYGGNRDRKFYAETPPDLSDPLSIVGGKPTEGPGSDEAVMTRISKPEAGEDGDNSVTQYAILGLHSAARMGLKIPPELWKKTYDTVKSWQQEDGGFGYHGDRSYGSMTCAGVGTLTLCRYHMGEKEPGVDEIIERGIGWLDVKFSVTQNPENSDSWLYYYLYGMERVGRILDTEYIGDNEWYPFGAKMLVSKQMDDGSWIHTGQEADPPLPTSFALLFLTRATPNLTIAKKEGPGTLKTEVTTPPMNRIYIIMDASGSMLEEMGGRQKFAIAQDAVIALIESLPENSEVALRAYGYRKRAIEKDADLDTALILPMAKLDKKKVIDIVRGLRCRGKTPLATSLTQTAQDLAGAKDKTKPITLVLLTDGGEDTMPRQNPVKAAEAIAKLPGVSFQVVGFDINRQDWSEQLLATARAGNGQYLPAAQADILLAKLQTAIFRTPEQWVISDRNGKEVARGLFGQSAKLSPGQYTVTTTMAGIEFKRQAWVNANSTTVARFDPVKIDFSKAPTTPTATTPVPPPVTPVQPPPVQPPPVQATATSPATAPAAVTPARPKFCTNCGKPLTIGAKFCTNCGAKTGG
;
A
#
# COMPACT_ATOMS: atom_id res chain seq x y z
N MET A 1 -2.34 11.83 -57.56
CA MET A 1 -2.01 12.35 -56.21
C MET A 1 -2.95 13.44 -55.71
N GLN A 2 -3.33 14.47 -56.48
CA GLN A 2 -4.23 15.53 -55.95
C GLN A 2 -5.71 15.11 -55.75
N SER A 3 -6.21 14.08 -56.42
CA SER A 3 -7.61 13.62 -56.29
C SER A 3 -7.87 12.76 -55.04
N SER A 4 -6.91 11.91 -54.64
CA SER A 4 -7.01 11.05 -53.46
C SER A 4 -6.98 11.85 -52.15
N ASN A 5 -6.10 12.85 -52.04
CA ASN A 5 -6.06 13.73 -50.86
C ASN A 5 -7.34 14.55 -50.67
N ARG A 6 -8.06 14.90 -51.75
CA ARG A 6 -9.35 15.59 -51.66
C ARG A 6 -10.48 14.72 -51.09
N ARG A 7 -10.46 13.39 -51.29
CA ARG A 7 -11.46 12.50 -50.67
C ARG A 7 -11.20 12.27 -49.18
N CYS A 8 -9.94 12.09 -48.77
CA CYS A 8 -9.62 12.03 -47.34
C CYS A 8 -9.97 13.35 -46.62
N LEU A 9 -9.62 14.51 -47.20
CA LEU A 9 -10.06 15.80 -46.63
C LEU A 9 -11.58 15.94 -46.60
N ALA A 10 -12.29 15.46 -47.62
CA ALA A 10 -13.75 15.54 -47.66
C ALA A 10 -14.42 14.65 -46.59
N LEU A 11 -13.87 13.47 -46.26
CA LEU A 11 -14.33 12.70 -45.09
C LEU A 11 -14.00 13.42 -43.78
N SER A 12 -12.78 13.94 -43.61
CA SER A 12 -12.42 14.73 -42.41
C SER A 12 -13.34 15.94 -42.20
N VAL A 13 -13.70 16.63 -43.28
CA VAL A 13 -14.61 17.78 -43.25
C VAL A 13 -16.07 17.35 -43.07
N SER A 14 -16.50 16.22 -43.63
CA SER A 14 -17.87 15.70 -43.39
C SER A 14 -18.06 15.26 -41.94
N LEU A 15 -17.03 14.65 -41.31
CA LEU A 15 -17.03 14.37 -39.87
C LEU A 15 -17.08 15.66 -39.04
N LEU A 16 -16.34 16.71 -39.43
CA LEU A 16 -16.39 18.03 -38.77
C LEU A 16 -17.73 18.77 -38.97
N VAL A 17 -18.42 18.58 -40.11
CA VAL A 17 -19.73 19.20 -40.38
C VAL A 17 -20.85 18.42 -39.70
N SER A 18 -20.71 17.10 -39.55
CA SER A 18 -21.57 16.27 -38.70
C SER A 18 -21.51 16.72 -37.23
N LEU A 19 -20.32 17.08 -36.72
CA LEU A 19 -20.13 17.66 -35.38
C LEU A 19 -20.80 19.04 -35.15
N LEU A 20 -21.27 19.72 -36.20
CA LEU A 20 -22.08 20.95 -36.09
C LEU A 20 -23.59 20.67 -36.12
N SER A 21 -24.00 19.44 -36.37
CA SER A 21 -25.39 18.97 -36.31
C SER A 21 -25.61 18.24 -34.98
N HIS A 22 -26.39 18.80 -34.06
CA HIS A 22 -26.71 18.11 -32.81
C HIS A 22 -27.46 16.81 -33.13
N PRO A 23 -26.95 15.62 -32.76
CA PRO A 23 -27.65 14.37 -33.01
C PRO A 23 -28.96 14.34 -32.22
N VAL A 24 -30.08 14.27 -32.94
CA VAL A 24 -31.42 14.16 -32.36
C VAL A 24 -31.65 12.71 -31.96
N PHE A 25 -31.13 12.33 -30.79
CA PHE A 25 -31.39 11.01 -30.21
C PHE A 25 -32.85 10.90 -29.79
N ALA A 26 -33.51 9.80 -30.16
CA ALA A 26 -34.81 9.46 -29.61
C ALA A 26 -34.69 9.18 -28.10
N ALA A 27 -35.61 9.70 -27.29
CA ALA A 27 -35.59 9.51 -25.84
C ALA A 27 -35.80 8.05 -25.41
N ALA A 28 -36.52 7.27 -26.22
CA ALA A 28 -36.74 5.84 -26.08
C ALA A 28 -37.04 5.20 -27.44
N ILE A 29 -37.04 3.86 -27.50
CA ILE A 29 -37.53 3.08 -28.65
C ILE A 29 -38.79 2.34 -28.18
N GLU A 30 -39.93 2.56 -28.85
CA GLU A 30 -41.17 1.84 -28.53
C GLU A 30 -41.30 0.55 -29.36
N LEU A 31 -42.03 -0.43 -28.81
CA LEU A 31 -42.36 -1.67 -29.52
C LEU A 31 -43.14 -1.38 -30.81
N GLY A 32 -42.70 -1.99 -31.91
CA GLY A 32 -43.29 -1.82 -33.25
C GLY A 32 -42.91 -0.51 -33.95
N LYS A 33 -42.18 0.40 -33.28
CA LYS A 33 -41.70 1.66 -33.89
C LYS A 33 -40.24 1.56 -34.32
N THR A 34 -39.93 2.24 -35.42
CA THR A 34 -38.56 2.49 -35.89
C THR A 34 -38.27 3.97 -35.75
N VAL A 35 -37.19 4.31 -35.04
CA VAL A 35 -36.74 5.69 -34.82
C VAL A 35 -35.52 6.01 -35.71
N PRO A 36 -35.42 7.24 -36.25
CA PRO A 36 -34.19 7.69 -36.90
C PRO A 36 -33.11 7.94 -35.83
N VAL A 37 -31.89 7.49 -36.10
CA VAL A 37 -30.70 7.71 -35.25
C VAL A 37 -29.74 8.69 -35.92
N ARG A 38 -29.54 8.56 -37.24
CA ARG A 38 -28.71 9.45 -38.08
C ARG A 38 -27.33 9.76 -37.48
N ALA A 39 -26.62 8.73 -37.01
CA ALA A 39 -25.28 8.86 -36.46
C ALA A 39 -24.22 8.35 -37.45
N GLU A 40 -23.06 9.00 -37.46
CA GLU A 40 -21.86 8.55 -38.18
C GLU A 40 -20.70 8.42 -37.20
N THR A 41 -19.97 7.30 -37.29
CA THR A 41 -18.83 6.96 -36.43
C THR A 41 -17.83 6.11 -37.22
N GLY A 42 -16.71 5.70 -36.64
CA GLY A 42 -15.74 4.83 -37.31
C GLY A 42 -14.39 4.75 -36.62
N ASN A 43 -13.47 4.02 -37.24
CA ASN A 43 -12.06 3.93 -36.85
C ASN A 43 -11.16 4.17 -38.07
N ARG A 44 -9.86 3.84 -38.02
CA ARG A 44 -8.95 4.07 -39.17
C ARG A 44 -9.30 3.29 -40.44
N ALA A 45 -10.12 2.24 -40.32
CA ALA A 45 -10.34 1.25 -41.36
C ALA A 45 -11.75 1.21 -41.89
N VAL A 46 -12.73 1.54 -41.05
CA VAL A 46 -14.14 1.50 -41.44
C VAL A 46 -14.91 2.71 -40.88
N ALA A 47 -15.67 3.36 -41.76
CA ALA A 47 -16.70 4.33 -41.38
C ALA A 47 -18.05 3.61 -41.29
N VAL A 48 -18.89 3.99 -40.32
CA VAL A 48 -20.17 3.35 -40.03
C VAL A 48 -21.26 4.39 -39.86
N THR A 49 -22.25 4.35 -40.76
CA THR A 49 -23.48 5.14 -40.68
C THR A 49 -24.59 4.30 -40.07
N ILE A 50 -25.22 4.81 -39.01
CA ILE A 50 -26.41 4.23 -38.38
C ILE A 50 -27.61 5.08 -38.75
N ARG A 51 -28.53 4.49 -39.51
CA ARG A 51 -29.70 5.22 -40.04
C ARG A 51 -30.83 5.23 -39.03
N ASN A 52 -31.28 4.05 -38.62
CA ASN A 52 -32.47 3.83 -37.81
C ASN A 52 -32.23 2.71 -36.79
N ALA A 53 -33.04 2.69 -35.73
CA ALA A 53 -33.17 1.57 -34.80
C ALA A 53 -34.65 1.29 -34.47
N GLY A 54 -35.01 0.06 -34.14
CA GLY A 54 -36.40 -0.31 -33.79
C GLY A 54 -36.49 -1.57 -32.94
N LEU A 55 -37.56 -1.68 -32.16
CA LEU A 55 -37.91 -2.87 -31.36
C LEU A 55 -39.08 -3.61 -31.99
N ALA A 56 -38.97 -4.93 -32.15
CA ALA A 56 -40.05 -5.76 -32.67
C ALA A 56 -40.10 -7.15 -32.00
N ASP A 57 -41.29 -7.72 -31.89
CA ASP A 57 -41.55 -9.11 -31.49
C ASP A 57 -41.54 -10.07 -32.69
N THR A 58 -41.72 -9.57 -33.91
CA THR A 58 -41.53 -10.29 -35.18
C THR A 58 -40.64 -9.51 -36.14
N TYR A 59 -39.76 -10.20 -36.87
CA TYR A 59 -38.94 -9.59 -37.93
C TYR A 59 -38.86 -10.54 -39.14
N GLY A 60 -39.42 -10.09 -40.28
CA GLY A 60 -39.81 -11.00 -41.35
C GLY A 60 -40.81 -12.04 -40.83
N ASP A 61 -40.71 -13.27 -41.31
CA ASP A 61 -41.56 -14.39 -40.86
C ASP A 61 -41.14 -15.00 -39.51
N THR A 62 -40.11 -14.44 -38.85
CA THR A 62 -39.56 -14.99 -37.60
C THR A 62 -40.05 -14.21 -36.38
N LYS A 63 -40.70 -14.91 -35.45
CA LYS A 63 -41.06 -14.39 -34.12
C LYS A 63 -39.85 -14.51 -33.18
N ALA A 64 -39.65 -13.52 -32.31
CA ALA A 64 -38.74 -13.64 -31.18
C ALA A 64 -39.21 -14.75 -30.22
N ALA A 65 -38.27 -15.36 -29.49
CA ALA A 65 -38.62 -16.35 -28.48
C ALA A 65 -39.46 -15.72 -27.36
N ASP A 66 -40.30 -16.52 -26.70
CA ASP A 66 -41.23 -15.99 -25.70
C ASP A 66 -40.49 -15.26 -24.56
N GLY A 67 -40.99 -14.08 -24.20
CA GLY A 67 -40.33 -13.17 -23.25
C GLY A 67 -39.18 -12.32 -23.82
N ARG A 68 -38.94 -12.33 -25.14
CA ARG A 68 -37.83 -11.61 -25.79
C ARG A 68 -38.30 -10.70 -26.94
N LEU A 69 -37.45 -9.76 -27.34
CA LEU A 69 -37.65 -8.82 -28.45
C LEU A 69 -36.39 -8.70 -29.30
N PHE A 70 -36.56 -8.45 -30.59
CA PHE A 70 -35.48 -8.05 -31.49
C PHE A 70 -35.26 -6.54 -31.41
N LEU A 71 -34.03 -6.11 -31.09
CA LEU A 71 -33.57 -4.76 -31.38
C LEU A 71 -32.82 -4.77 -32.73
N ILE A 72 -33.37 -4.07 -33.71
CA ILE A 72 -32.88 -4.01 -35.08
C ILE A 72 -32.19 -2.66 -35.28
N ILE A 73 -30.92 -2.66 -35.71
CA ILE A 73 -30.13 -1.45 -35.97
C ILE A 73 -29.66 -1.47 -37.42
N SER A 74 -30.11 -0.50 -38.23
CA SER A 74 -29.76 -0.39 -39.64
C SER A 74 -28.41 0.31 -39.85
N THR A 75 -27.44 -0.45 -40.36
CA THR A 75 -26.04 0.01 -40.52
C THR A 75 -25.59 -0.01 -41.98
N GLN A 76 -24.67 0.91 -42.31
CA GLN A 76 -23.85 0.89 -43.51
C GLN A 76 -22.39 1.05 -43.08
N TRP A 77 -21.53 0.11 -43.47
CA TRP A 77 -20.09 0.09 -43.21
C TRP A 77 -19.35 0.38 -44.52
N GLU A 78 -18.31 1.22 -44.49
CA GLU A 78 -17.51 1.63 -45.65
C GLU A 78 -16.02 1.53 -45.34
N ASN A 79 -15.24 0.82 -46.19
CA ASN A 79 -13.80 0.72 -46.02
C ASN A 79 -13.12 2.05 -46.34
N VAL A 80 -12.39 2.61 -45.38
CA VAL A 80 -11.63 3.88 -45.49
C VAL A 80 -10.11 3.68 -45.47
N LEU A 81 -9.62 2.44 -45.53
CA LEU A 81 -8.18 2.15 -45.60
C LEU A 81 -7.57 2.68 -46.90
N PRO A 82 -6.47 3.45 -46.84
CA PRO A 82 -5.78 3.91 -48.04
C PRO A 82 -5.13 2.75 -48.80
N VAL A 83 -5.05 2.90 -50.12
CA VAL A 83 -4.36 1.93 -51.00
C VAL A 83 -2.88 1.82 -50.65
N LYS A 84 -2.35 0.59 -50.65
CA LYS A 84 -0.94 0.32 -50.37
C LYS A 84 -0.13 0.41 -51.66
N ILE A 85 0.79 1.37 -51.73
CA ILE A 85 1.70 1.50 -52.87
C ILE A 85 2.93 0.60 -52.62
N THR A 86 3.26 -0.27 -53.59
CA THR A 86 4.47 -1.11 -53.51
C THR A 86 5.74 -0.36 -53.91
N ALA A 87 6.91 -0.97 -53.66
CA ALA A 87 8.19 -0.46 -54.16
C ALA A 87 8.25 -0.33 -55.71
N GLU A 88 7.37 -1.06 -56.42
CA GLU A 88 7.19 -0.99 -57.88
C GLU A 88 6.18 0.08 -58.32
N ASN A 89 5.75 0.95 -57.39
CA ASN A 89 4.74 1.99 -57.59
C ASN A 89 3.34 1.47 -57.98
N LYS A 90 3.06 0.16 -57.78
CA LYS A 90 1.74 -0.45 -58.03
C LYS A 90 0.82 -0.18 -56.83
N SER A 91 -0.39 0.31 -57.11
CA SER A 91 -1.43 0.53 -56.12
C SER A 91 -2.19 -0.77 -55.85
N ILE A 92 -2.03 -1.35 -54.66
CA ILE A 92 -2.78 -2.53 -54.20
C ILE A 92 -3.93 -2.07 -53.29
N PRO A 93 -5.18 -2.51 -53.53
CA PRO A 93 -6.29 -2.28 -52.61
C PRO A 93 -5.99 -2.87 -51.22
N THR A 94 -6.26 -2.09 -50.17
CA THR A 94 -6.12 -2.55 -48.78
C THR A 94 -7.50 -2.98 -48.29
N GLY A 95 -7.78 -4.29 -48.35
CA GLY A 95 -9.05 -4.84 -47.91
C GLY A 95 -9.18 -4.88 -46.39
N TYR A 96 -10.36 -4.50 -45.89
CA TYR A 96 -10.71 -4.64 -44.47
C TYR A 96 -11.42 -5.97 -44.24
N LYS A 97 -10.88 -6.82 -43.36
CA LYS A 97 -11.36 -8.20 -43.14
C LYS A 97 -11.50 -8.52 -41.65
N ILE A 98 -12.67 -9.03 -41.25
CA ILE A 98 -12.97 -9.54 -39.91
C ILE A 98 -13.60 -10.95 -40.05
N PRO A 99 -13.06 -12.00 -39.40
CA PRO A 99 -13.57 -13.38 -39.55
C PRO A 99 -15.04 -13.55 -39.13
N ASP A 100 -15.46 -12.95 -38.02
CA ASP A 100 -16.88 -12.82 -37.67
C ASP A 100 -17.12 -11.48 -36.95
N LEU A 101 -17.76 -10.53 -37.64
CA LEU A 101 -18.06 -9.20 -37.11
C LEU A 101 -18.95 -9.26 -35.86
N ALA A 102 -19.74 -10.33 -35.68
CA ALA A 102 -20.60 -10.53 -34.50
C ALA A 102 -19.79 -10.70 -33.20
N GLU A 103 -18.53 -11.13 -33.27
CA GLU A 103 -17.63 -11.24 -32.11
C GLU A 103 -16.91 -9.93 -31.77
N HIS A 104 -17.17 -8.86 -32.52
CA HIS A 104 -16.55 -7.54 -32.32
C HIS A 104 -17.57 -6.42 -32.03
N VAL A 105 -18.87 -6.69 -32.20
CA VAL A 105 -19.96 -5.72 -32.02
C VAL A 105 -20.86 -6.11 -30.84
N TYR A 106 -21.10 -5.16 -29.94
CA TYR A 106 -21.92 -5.36 -28.73
C TYR A 106 -22.95 -4.25 -28.56
N LEU A 107 -24.14 -4.61 -28.11
CA LEU A 107 -25.14 -3.67 -27.62
C LEU A 107 -25.00 -3.56 -26.09
N VAL A 108 -24.83 -2.35 -25.59
CA VAL A 108 -24.87 -2.05 -24.15
C VAL A 108 -26.15 -1.28 -23.83
N VAL A 109 -27.00 -1.91 -23.01
CA VAL A 109 -28.30 -1.41 -22.54
C VAL A 109 -28.16 -0.87 -21.11
N ASP A 110 -28.69 0.32 -20.84
CA ASP A 110 -28.60 1.06 -19.55
C ASP A 110 -27.18 1.16 -18.97
N GLY A 111 -26.16 1.19 -19.84
CA GLY A 111 -24.75 1.20 -19.44
C GLY A 111 -24.32 -0.03 -18.61
N ARG A 112 -25.13 -1.10 -18.56
CA ARG A 112 -24.89 -2.26 -17.68
C ARG A 112 -25.05 -3.62 -18.39
N LYS A 113 -26.06 -3.79 -19.25
CA LYS A 113 -26.41 -5.08 -19.85
C LYS A 113 -25.79 -5.23 -21.23
N VAL A 114 -25.09 -6.34 -21.48
CA VAL A 114 -24.51 -6.65 -22.80
C VAL A 114 -25.41 -7.63 -23.54
N ALA A 115 -25.81 -7.28 -24.76
CA ALA A 115 -26.38 -8.20 -25.73
C ALA A 115 -25.44 -8.36 -26.95
N ARG A 116 -25.43 -9.56 -27.51
CA ARG A 116 -24.65 -9.93 -28.71
C ARG A 116 -25.58 -10.01 -29.92
N VAL A 117 -25.00 -9.87 -31.11
CA VAL A 117 -25.73 -10.12 -32.37
C VAL A 117 -26.24 -11.56 -32.36
N ALA A 118 -27.53 -11.77 -32.59
CA ALA A 118 -28.13 -13.09 -32.39
C ALA A 118 -27.79 -14.05 -33.55
N PRO A 119 -27.21 -15.25 -33.32
CA PRO A 119 -26.74 -16.12 -34.40
C PRO A 119 -27.81 -16.55 -35.41
N ALA A 120 -29.08 -16.58 -35.00
CA ALA A 120 -30.21 -16.89 -35.89
C ALA A 120 -30.44 -15.83 -36.99
N THR A 121 -29.90 -14.62 -36.82
CA THR A 121 -30.25 -13.47 -37.68
C THR A 121 -29.55 -13.51 -39.04
N ALA A 122 -28.53 -14.35 -39.22
CA ALA A 122 -27.87 -14.62 -40.50
C ALA A 122 -28.77 -15.27 -41.57
N LYS A 123 -30.05 -15.51 -41.23
CA LYS A 123 -31.09 -16.01 -42.15
C LYS A 123 -32.24 -15.02 -42.36
N LEU A 124 -32.25 -13.88 -41.66
CA LEU A 124 -33.36 -12.93 -41.68
C LEU A 124 -33.24 -11.93 -42.86
N PRO A 125 -34.35 -11.44 -43.44
CA PRO A 125 -34.29 -10.50 -44.56
C PRO A 125 -33.53 -9.22 -44.20
N GLY A 126 -32.58 -8.81 -45.06
CA GLY A 126 -31.81 -7.57 -44.88
C GLY A 126 -30.80 -7.56 -43.72
N HIS A 127 -30.43 -8.72 -43.16
CA HIS A 127 -29.35 -8.81 -42.17
C HIS A 127 -28.00 -8.35 -42.75
N LEU A 128 -27.12 -7.81 -41.89
CA LEU A 128 -25.72 -7.62 -42.25
C LEU A 128 -24.99 -8.97 -42.17
N LYS A 129 -24.33 -9.40 -43.26
CA LYS A 129 -23.44 -10.57 -43.23
C LYS A 129 -22.30 -10.29 -42.24
N THR A 130 -22.16 -11.08 -41.18
CA THR A 130 -21.09 -10.89 -40.18
C THR A 130 -19.89 -11.81 -40.37
N ARG A 131 -20.12 -13.06 -40.81
CA ARG A 131 -19.06 -14.03 -41.10
C ARG A 131 -18.35 -13.73 -42.41
N ASP A 132 -17.03 -13.90 -42.40
CA ASP A 132 -16.15 -13.55 -43.51
C ASP A 132 -16.49 -12.14 -44.01
N PHE A 133 -16.50 -11.18 -43.07
CA PHE A 133 -16.80 -9.78 -43.36
C PHE A 133 -15.59 -9.18 -44.07
N ASP A 134 -15.79 -8.77 -45.32
CA ASP A 134 -14.74 -8.37 -46.24
C ASP A 134 -15.20 -7.16 -47.04
N LEU A 135 -14.42 -6.09 -46.98
CA LEU A 135 -14.57 -4.88 -47.80
C LEU A 135 -13.26 -4.70 -48.58
N PRO A 136 -13.14 -5.29 -49.80
CA PRO A 136 -11.85 -5.47 -50.48
C PRO A 136 -11.07 -4.19 -50.84
N ALA A 137 -11.75 -3.06 -51.06
CA ALA A 137 -11.14 -1.82 -51.52
C ALA A 137 -11.72 -0.57 -50.83
N LEU A 138 -10.97 0.53 -50.92
CA LEU A 138 -11.36 1.86 -50.44
C LEU A 138 -12.68 2.32 -51.08
N GLY A 139 -13.70 2.58 -50.25
CA GLY A 139 -15.05 2.97 -50.66
C GLY A 139 -16.02 1.81 -50.89
N ASP A 140 -15.58 0.54 -50.74
CA ASP A 140 -16.50 -0.59 -50.74
C ASP A 140 -17.41 -0.54 -49.51
N THR A 141 -18.71 -0.80 -49.70
CA THR A 141 -19.71 -0.72 -48.63
C THR A 141 -20.48 -2.02 -48.42
N ALA A 142 -20.75 -2.35 -47.16
CA ALA A 142 -21.73 -3.37 -46.76
C ALA A 142 -22.89 -2.71 -46.02
N LYS A 143 -24.12 -3.08 -46.35
CA LYS A 143 -25.34 -2.53 -45.75
C LYS A 143 -26.19 -3.66 -45.22
N GLY A 144 -26.78 -3.46 -44.04
CA GLY A 144 -27.66 -4.44 -43.43
C GLY A 144 -27.96 -4.13 -41.97
N ASN A 145 -28.91 -4.90 -41.46
CA ASN A 145 -29.36 -4.79 -40.08
C ASN A 145 -28.52 -5.68 -39.16
N LEU A 146 -27.98 -5.07 -38.11
CA LEU A 146 -27.53 -5.79 -36.92
C LEU A 146 -28.74 -6.04 -36.03
N ILE A 147 -28.98 -7.29 -35.66
CA ILE A 147 -30.17 -7.68 -34.90
C ILE A 147 -29.71 -8.33 -33.60
N PHE A 148 -30.08 -7.70 -32.49
CA PHE A 148 -29.80 -8.15 -31.14
C PHE A 148 -31.06 -8.77 -30.55
N ASP A 149 -30.88 -9.84 -29.79
CA ASP A 149 -31.96 -10.49 -29.05
C ASP A 149 -31.88 -10.04 -27.58
N VAL A 150 -32.92 -9.38 -27.09
CA VAL A 150 -32.96 -8.70 -25.78
C VAL A 150 -34.20 -9.16 -24.99
N PRO A 151 -34.11 -9.42 -23.67
CA PRO A 151 -35.29 -9.68 -22.83
C PRO A 151 -36.34 -8.55 -22.95
N LYS A 152 -37.62 -8.92 -23.02
CA LYS A 152 -38.72 -7.98 -23.31
C LYS A 152 -38.90 -6.93 -22.22
N ASP A 153 -38.75 -7.33 -20.96
CA ASP A 153 -38.76 -6.43 -19.80
C ASP A 153 -37.63 -5.39 -19.91
N LEU A 154 -36.38 -5.86 -20.08
CA LEU A 154 -35.21 -5.00 -20.23
C LEU A 154 -35.33 -4.05 -21.42
N ALA A 155 -35.77 -4.55 -22.58
CA ALA A 155 -35.90 -3.76 -23.80
C ALA A 155 -36.97 -2.66 -23.68
N LEU A 156 -38.04 -2.89 -22.93
CA LEU A 156 -39.12 -1.92 -22.72
C LEU A 156 -38.88 -0.97 -21.53
N SER A 157 -38.08 -1.39 -20.54
CA SER A 157 -37.68 -0.52 -19.42
C SER A 157 -36.42 0.30 -19.69
N ALA A 158 -35.69 0.00 -20.77
CA ALA A 158 -34.39 0.61 -21.07
C ALA A 158 -34.49 2.12 -21.29
N SER A 159 -33.71 2.85 -20.50
CA SER A 159 -33.48 4.29 -20.64
C SER A 159 -32.40 4.61 -21.68
N GLN A 160 -31.51 3.66 -21.98
CA GLN A 160 -30.35 3.87 -22.86
C GLN A 160 -30.01 2.63 -23.69
N PHE A 161 -29.71 2.84 -24.97
CA PHE A 161 -29.06 1.88 -25.87
C PHE A 161 -27.80 2.48 -26.49
N SER A 162 -26.69 1.75 -26.48
CA SER A 162 -25.44 2.14 -27.14
C SER A 162 -24.79 0.95 -27.85
N LEU A 163 -24.18 1.18 -29.01
CA LEU A 163 -23.48 0.18 -29.80
C LEU A 163 -21.96 0.38 -29.63
N HIS A 164 -21.24 -0.70 -29.32
CA HIS A 164 -19.81 -0.71 -29.04
C HIS A 164 -19.09 -1.63 -30.03
N TYR A 165 -17.97 -1.16 -30.57
CA TYR A 165 -17.17 -1.90 -31.55
C TYR A 165 -15.69 -1.95 -31.18
N TYR A 166 -15.10 -3.15 -31.17
CA TYR A 166 -13.73 -3.39 -30.71
C TYR A 166 -12.84 -4.05 -31.78
N ASP A 167 -12.01 -3.25 -32.46
CA ASP A 167 -10.89 -3.70 -33.30
C ASP A 167 -9.53 -3.26 -32.72
N LEU A 168 -8.65 -4.20 -32.38
CA LEU A 168 -7.32 -3.95 -31.77
C LEU A 168 -6.24 -3.52 -32.78
N THR A 169 -6.51 -3.69 -34.07
CA THR A 169 -5.61 -3.32 -35.18
C THR A 169 -5.95 -1.94 -35.73
N HIS A 170 -7.23 -1.58 -35.68
CA HIS A 170 -7.75 -0.38 -36.35
C HIS A 170 -8.39 0.65 -35.39
N GLY A 171 -8.62 0.30 -34.13
CA GLY A 171 -9.18 1.18 -33.10
C GLY A 171 -10.62 0.83 -32.77
N HIS A 172 -11.07 1.25 -31.59
CA HIS A 172 -12.42 0.99 -31.08
C HIS A 172 -13.30 2.24 -31.27
N PHE A 173 -14.61 2.05 -31.40
CA PHE A 173 -15.56 3.16 -31.34
C PHE A 173 -16.84 2.75 -30.62
N PHE A 174 -17.55 3.73 -30.08
CA PHE A 174 -18.88 3.57 -29.50
C PHE A 174 -19.82 4.62 -30.07
N VAL A 175 -21.12 4.33 -30.08
CA VAL A 175 -22.14 5.23 -30.62
C VAL A 175 -23.46 5.05 -29.88
N GLN A 176 -24.06 6.17 -29.49
CA GLN A 176 -25.32 6.24 -28.78
C GLN A 176 -26.48 6.02 -29.75
N ILE A 177 -27.42 5.13 -29.41
CA ILE A 177 -28.54 4.73 -30.29
C ILE A 177 -29.84 5.42 -29.87
N ALA A 178 -30.18 5.35 -28.59
CA ALA A 178 -31.36 6.00 -28.02
C ALA A 178 -31.16 6.26 -26.51
N GLY A 179 -31.74 7.34 -26.00
CA GLY A 179 -31.53 7.82 -24.63
C GLY A 179 -30.22 8.61 -24.44
N THR A 180 -30.05 9.20 -23.26
CA THR A 180 -28.87 9.99 -22.89
C THR A 180 -28.05 9.26 -21.81
N PRO A 181 -26.71 9.17 -21.93
CA PRO A 181 -25.88 8.61 -20.87
C PRO A 181 -26.06 9.38 -19.54
N PRO A 182 -26.01 8.69 -18.38
CA PRO A 182 -26.10 9.37 -17.09
C PRO A 182 -24.93 10.34 -16.89
N ALA A 183 -25.21 11.54 -16.36
CA ALA A 183 -24.25 12.64 -16.21
C ALA A 183 -23.06 12.35 -15.27
N SER A 184 -23.05 11.20 -14.59
CA SER A 184 -21.91 10.70 -13.83
C SER A 184 -21.94 9.17 -13.82
N PRO A 185 -20.78 8.49 -13.89
CA PRO A 185 -20.72 7.04 -13.75
C PRO A 185 -21.29 6.61 -12.39
N LEU A 186 -22.13 5.58 -12.41
CA LEU A 186 -22.60 4.93 -11.18
C LEU A 186 -21.40 4.44 -10.36
N LYS A 187 -21.49 4.57 -9.03
CA LYS A 187 -20.47 4.08 -8.10
C LYS A 187 -20.96 2.80 -7.43
N PRO A 188 -20.07 1.82 -7.17
CA PRO A 188 -20.43 0.67 -6.35
C PRO A 188 -20.73 1.09 -4.91
N ILE A 189 -21.62 0.35 -4.25
CA ILE A 189 -21.99 0.54 -2.83
C ILE A 189 -20.82 0.17 -1.91
N GLY A 190 -20.04 -0.84 -2.31
CA GLY A 190 -18.80 -1.25 -1.66
C GLY A 190 -17.54 -0.81 -2.41
N ILE A 191 -16.38 -1.11 -1.85
CA ILE A 191 -15.10 -0.87 -2.53
C ILE A 191 -14.94 -1.93 -3.65
N ALA A 192 -14.77 -1.47 -4.89
CA ALA A 192 -14.44 -2.36 -6.01
C ALA A 192 -13.16 -3.18 -5.76
N ARG A 193 -13.03 -4.29 -6.50
CA ARG A 193 -11.88 -5.19 -6.44
C ARG A 193 -11.43 -5.56 -7.85
N SER A 194 -10.12 -5.58 -8.07
CA SER A 194 -9.52 -5.98 -9.33
C SER A 194 -8.61 -7.18 -9.16
N ASN A 195 -8.63 -8.08 -10.15
CA ASN A 195 -7.62 -9.11 -10.33
C ASN A 195 -6.99 -9.00 -11.72
N GLN A 196 -6.31 -10.06 -12.17
CA GLN A 196 -5.58 -10.12 -13.43
C GLN A 196 -6.48 -10.18 -14.69
N VAL A 197 -7.81 -10.35 -14.53
CA VAL A 197 -8.76 -10.49 -15.65
C VAL A 197 -9.93 -9.50 -15.62
N MET A 198 -10.37 -9.04 -14.43
CA MET A 198 -11.45 -8.06 -14.31
C MET A 198 -11.30 -7.10 -13.11
N GLU A 199 -12.01 -5.98 -13.16
CA GLU A 199 -12.36 -5.16 -11.99
C GLU A 199 -13.87 -5.20 -11.79
N ALA A 200 -14.33 -5.56 -10.59
CA ALA A 200 -15.72 -5.82 -10.27
C ALA A 200 -16.21 -5.06 -9.02
N GLY A 201 -17.53 -4.87 -8.93
CA GLY A 201 -18.20 -4.26 -7.77
C GLY A 201 -19.69 -4.56 -7.70
N VAL A 202 -20.28 -4.27 -6.54
CA VAL A 202 -21.72 -4.37 -6.26
C VAL A 202 -22.35 -2.99 -6.32
N PHE A 203 -23.43 -2.83 -7.10
CA PHE A 203 -24.06 -1.54 -7.42
C PHE A 203 -25.46 -1.37 -6.82
N ALA A 204 -26.16 -2.47 -6.55
CA ALA A 204 -27.43 -2.50 -5.85
C ALA A 204 -27.59 -3.84 -5.13
N ILE A 205 -28.33 -3.84 -4.01
CA ILE A 205 -28.67 -5.04 -3.24
C ILE A 205 -30.15 -4.92 -2.86
N LYS A 206 -30.92 -5.99 -3.06
CA LYS A 206 -32.34 -6.07 -2.68
C LYS A 206 -32.60 -7.38 -1.94
N ARG A 207 -33.49 -7.35 -0.95
CA ARG A 207 -33.99 -8.53 -0.25
C ARG A 207 -35.49 -8.62 -0.41
N ASP A 208 -35.97 -9.79 -0.82
CA ASP A 208 -37.39 -10.07 -1.04
C ASP A 208 -37.77 -11.44 -0.46
N THR A 209 -38.91 -11.48 0.23
CA THR A 209 -39.53 -12.74 0.68
C THR A 209 -40.29 -13.47 -0.43
N GLU A 210 -40.53 -12.79 -1.56
CA GLU A 210 -41.15 -13.36 -2.75
C GLU A 210 -40.52 -12.74 -4.01
N LEU A 211 -40.06 -13.57 -4.95
CA LEU A 211 -39.42 -13.12 -6.19
C LEU A 211 -39.92 -13.96 -7.36
N ALA A 212 -40.34 -13.31 -8.46
CA ALA A 212 -40.92 -13.96 -9.64
C ALA A 212 -42.06 -14.96 -9.33
N GLY A 213 -42.90 -14.66 -8.34
CA GLY A 213 -44.00 -15.53 -7.88
C GLY A 213 -43.57 -16.74 -7.04
N ARG A 214 -42.28 -16.86 -6.69
CA ARG A 214 -41.75 -17.88 -5.78
C ARG A 214 -41.59 -17.27 -4.39
N LYS A 215 -42.23 -17.87 -3.38
CA LYS A 215 -42.02 -17.50 -1.96
C LYS A 215 -40.76 -18.14 -1.41
N ALA A 216 -39.98 -17.39 -0.66
CA ALA A 216 -38.84 -17.93 0.08
C ALA A 216 -39.32 -18.89 1.19
N PRO A 217 -38.60 -20.00 1.47
CA PRO A 217 -38.88 -20.86 2.62
C PRO A 217 -38.79 -20.12 3.96
N ALA A 218 -39.37 -20.69 5.02
CA ALA A 218 -39.34 -20.11 6.35
C ALA A 218 -37.89 -19.81 6.82
N GLY A 219 -37.66 -18.60 7.33
CA GLY A 219 -36.34 -18.13 7.76
C GLY A 219 -35.37 -17.72 6.64
N MET A 220 -35.78 -17.81 5.36
CA MET A 220 -34.97 -17.42 4.20
C MET A 220 -35.50 -16.16 3.51
N THR A 221 -34.65 -15.52 2.71
CA THR A 221 -34.96 -14.42 1.80
C THR A 221 -34.21 -14.60 0.50
N TYR A 222 -34.78 -14.12 -0.61
CA TYR A 222 -33.98 -13.89 -1.82
C TYR A 222 -33.10 -12.66 -1.58
N VAL A 223 -31.85 -12.72 -2.03
CA VAL A 223 -30.87 -11.63 -2.04
C VAL A 223 -30.45 -11.40 -3.50
N THR A 224 -30.89 -10.29 -4.09
CA THR A 224 -30.56 -9.90 -5.46
C THR A 224 -29.44 -8.86 -5.44
N ILE A 225 -28.35 -9.13 -6.17
CA ILE A 225 -27.13 -8.30 -6.21
C ILE A 225 -26.87 -7.84 -7.64
N ASP A 226 -26.93 -6.52 -7.92
CA ASP A 226 -26.50 -5.96 -9.21
C ASP A 226 -24.97 -5.93 -9.25
N PHE A 227 -24.39 -7.00 -9.80
CA PHE A 227 -22.97 -7.19 -10.02
C PHE A 227 -22.56 -6.55 -11.35
N ARG A 228 -21.48 -5.76 -11.37
CA ARG A 228 -20.90 -5.25 -12.61
C ARG A 228 -19.38 -5.34 -12.58
N ALA A 229 -18.79 -5.65 -13.72
CA ALA A 229 -17.36 -5.74 -13.93
C ALA A 229 -16.94 -5.26 -15.32
N GLU A 230 -15.71 -4.76 -15.40
CA GLU A 230 -15.01 -4.47 -16.66
C GLU A 230 -13.83 -5.42 -16.82
N SER A 231 -13.46 -5.73 -18.06
CA SER A 231 -12.30 -6.56 -18.33
C SER A 231 -11.00 -5.76 -18.18
N THR A 232 -10.08 -6.26 -17.35
CA THR A 232 -8.73 -5.71 -17.17
C THR A 232 -7.67 -6.52 -17.92
N PHE A 233 -8.05 -7.64 -18.53
CA PHE A 233 -7.15 -8.52 -19.28
C PHE A 233 -6.61 -7.81 -20.53
N LYS A 234 -5.28 -7.78 -20.73
CA LYS A 234 -4.63 -6.97 -21.78
C LYS A 234 -3.91 -7.79 -22.83
N ALA A 235 -4.13 -7.44 -24.09
CA ALA A 235 -3.40 -7.95 -25.25
C ALA A 235 -2.60 -6.84 -25.94
N ASP A 236 -1.71 -7.24 -26.85
CA ASP A 236 -0.93 -6.31 -27.68
C ASP A 236 -1.81 -5.78 -28.83
N ALA A 237 -1.86 -4.46 -28.95
CA ALA A 237 -2.59 -3.72 -29.98
C ALA A 237 -1.63 -2.80 -30.75
N ASP A 238 -1.99 -2.40 -31.97
CA ASP A 238 -1.22 -1.39 -32.72
C ASP A 238 -1.33 -0.03 -32.02
N ALA A 239 -0.21 0.53 -31.57
CA ALA A 239 -0.19 1.82 -30.88
C ALA A 239 -0.81 2.94 -31.72
N THR A 240 -0.54 2.91 -33.03
CA THR A 240 -0.99 3.94 -33.98
C THR A 240 -2.50 3.97 -34.14
N ALA A 241 -3.21 2.92 -33.71
CA ALA A 241 -4.67 2.80 -33.78
C ALA A 241 -5.41 3.55 -32.66
N PHE A 242 -4.66 3.99 -31.64
CA PHE A 242 -5.19 4.68 -30.45
C PHE A 242 -4.45 5.98 -30.15
N ASP A 243 -3.24 6.14 -30.68
CA ASP A 243 -2.44 7.36 -30.62
C ASP A 243 -1.87 7.65 -32.02
N PRO A 244 -2.37 8.68 -32.74
CA PRO A 244 -1.89 9.00 -34.09
C PRO A 244 -0.45 9.53 -34.12
N THR A 245 0.16 9.83 -32.96
CA THR A 245 1.57 10.26 -32.85
C THR A 245 2.53 9.10 -32.60
N ALA A 246 2.02 7.88 -32.37
CA ALA A 246 2.87 6.71 -32.12
C ALA A 246 3.65 6.29 -33.37
N SER A 247 4.86 5.75 -33.17
CA SER A 247 5.71 5.27 -34.26
C SER A 247 5.07 4.07 -34.98
N PRO A 248 5.09 4.00 -36.33
CA PRO A 248 4.59 2.85 -37.08
C PRO A 248 5.17 1.51 -36.59
N GLY A 249 4.30 0.52 -36.38
CA GLY A 249 4.68 -0.82 -35.91
C GLY A 249 4.87 -0.95 -34.39
N SER A 250 4.84 0.15 -33.62
CA SER A 250 4.89 0.07 -32.16
C SER A 250 3.61 -0.56 -31.57
N LYS A 251 3.75 -1.18 -30.40
CA LYS A 251 2.67 -1.92 -29.71
C LYS A 251 2.34 -1.29 -28.37
N ILE A 252 1.06 -1.30 -28.02
CA ILE A 252 0.54 -0.95 -26.68
C ILE A 252 -0.23 -2.13 -26.08
N ARG A 253 -0.33 -2.18 -24.74
CA ARG A 253 -1.16 -3.15 -24.02
C ARG A 253 -2.55 -2.58 -23.79
N LYS A 254 -3.52 -2.92 -24.65
CA LYS A 254 -4.94 -2.52 -24.49
C LYS A 254 -5.73 -3.62 -23.80
N ALA A 255 -6.72 -3.23 -22.99
CA ALA A 255 -7.66 -4.18 -22.41
C ALA A 255 -8.57 -4.74 -23.51
N ILE A 256 -8.85 -6.04 -23.46
CA ILE A 256 -9.72 -6.74 -24.41
C ILE A 256 -10.95 -7.26 -23.67
N PHE A 257 -12.03 -7.60 -24.38
CA PHE A 257 -13.17 -8.26 -23.75
C PHE A 257 -12.80 -9.66 -23.24
N THR A 258 -13.42 -10.10 -22.15
CA THR A 258 -13.20 -11.42 -21.54
C THR A 258 -14.53 -12.13 -21.31
N ASP A 259 -14.62 -13.40 -21.70
CA ASP A 259 -15.75 -14.27 -21.36
C ASP A 259 -15.51 -14.97 -20.02
N TRP A 260 -16.50 -14.96 -19.14
CA TRP A 260 -16.44 -15.67 -17.86
C TRP A 260 -17.35 -16.91 -17.84
N ALA A 261 -16.95 -17.92 -18.61
CA ALA A 261 -17.67 -19.19 -18.67
C ALA A 261 -17.75 -19.90 -17.31
N GLU A 262 -18.84 -20.62 -17.08
CA GLU A 262 -19.10 -21.47 -15.90
C GLU A 262 -19.10 -20.75 -14.54
N TRP A 263 -19.24 -19.42 -14.51
CA TRP A 263 -19.19 -18.61 -13.30
C TRP A 263 -20.11 -19.10 -12.17
N GLN A 264 -21.28 -19.65 -12.51
CA GLN A 264 -22.29 -20.14 -11.56
C GLN A 264 -21.76 -21.24 -10.63
N LYS A 265 -20.74 -22.00 -11.08
CA LYS A 265 -20.10 -23.06 -10.29
C LYS A 265 -19.11 -22.54 -9.25
N TYR A 266 -18.63 -21.31 -9.44
CA TYR A 266 -17.49 -20.72 -8.73
C TYR A 266 -17.83 -19.40 -8.03
N VAL A 267 -19.11 -19.02 -8.04
CA VAL A 267 -19.66 -17.86 -7.34
C VAL A 267 -20.56 -18.33 -6.20
N SER A 268 -20.39 -17.74 -5.03
CA SER A 268 -21.24 -18.01 -3.87
C SER A 268 -21.41 -16.76 -3.00
N LEU A 269 -22.56 -16.67 -2.32
CA LEU A 269 -22.76 -15.70 -1.26
C LEU A 269 -22.34 -16.35 0.06
N LEU A 270 -21.23 -15.87 0.65
CA LEU A 270 -20.76 -16.29 1.95
C LEU A 270 -21.49 -15.47 3.03
N VAL A 271 -22.26 -16.17 3.87
CA VAL A 271 -23.03 -15.59 4.97
C VAL A 271 -22.32 -15.88 6.28
N ASP A 272 -22.21 -14.84 7.12
CA ASP A 272 -21.59 -14.85 8.45
C ASP A 272 -20.16 -15.45 8.47
N GLY A 273 -19.46 -15.37 7.34
CA GLY A 273 -18.10 -15.88 7.15
C GLY A 273 -17.97 -17.40 7.08
N GLN A 274 -19.07 -18.16 7.17
CA GLN A 274 -19.05 -19.64 7.31
C GLN A 274 -19.84 -20.39 6.23
N TYR A 275 -21.03 -19.89 5.88
CA TYR A 275 -22.02 -20.64 5.09
C TYR A 275 -22.08 -20.10 3.67
N ALA A 276 -21.74 -20.91 2.68
CA ALA A 276 -21.79 -20.50 1.27
C ALA A 276 -23.09 -20.96 0.60
N TYR A 277 -23.82 -19.99 0.04
CA TYR A 277 -25.04 -20.23 -0.72
C TYR A 277 -24.73 -20.08 -2.21
N ALA A 278 -25.12 -21.07 -3.00
CA ALA A 278 -24.99 -21.04 -4.45
C ALA A 278 -25.97 -20.04 -5.08
N VAL A 279 -25.62 -19.54 -6.26
CA VAL A 279 -26.49 -18.66 -7.05
C VAL A 279 -27.69 -19.43 -7.60
N ASP A 280 -28.88 -18.82 -7.54
CA ASP A 280 -30.08 -19.28 -8.23
C ASP A 280 -29.98 -18.86 -9.71
N THR A 281 -29.75 -19.84 -10.58
CA THR A 281 -29.52 -19.60 -12.01
C THR A 281 -30.80 -19.33 -12.81
N GLU A 282 -31.97 -19.57 -12.24
CA GLU A 282 -33.27 -19.32 -12.89
C GLU A 282 -33.78 -17.91 -12.60
N LEU A 283 -33.48 -17.38 -11.41
CA LEU A 283 -33.85 -16.02 -10.98
C LEU A 283 -32.78 -14.96 -11.30
N SER A 284 -31.55 -15.36 -11.64
CA SER A 284 -30.47 -14.45 -12.05
C SER A 284 -30.57 -14.03 -13.52
N ASP A 285 -30.26 -12.77 -13.83
CA ASP A 285 -30.32 -12.20 -15.19
C ASP A 285 -28.92 -12.07 -15.85
N LEU A 286 -27.87 -12.60 -15.23
CA LEU A 286 -26.51 -12.60 -15.74
C LEU A 286 -26.32 -13.80 -16.71
N PRO A 287 -25.88 -13.58 -17.97
CA PRO A 287 -25.75 -14.65 -18.97
C PRO A 287 -24.84 -15.81 -18.55
N VAL A 288 -25.04 -16.99 -19.14
CA VAL A 288 -24.23 -18.19 -18.85
C VAL A 288 -22.75 -18.02 -19.21
N ILE A 289 -22.48 -17.24 -20.26
CA ILE A 289 -21.14 -16.77 -20.65
C ILE A 289 -21.24 -15.25 -20.75
N PRO A 290 -21.12 -14.51 -19.63
CA PRO A 290 -21.18 -13.07 -19.63
C PRO A 290 -19.86 -12.56 -20.21
N ARG A 291 -19.96 -11.71 -21.23
CA ARG A 291 -18.80 -11.05 -21.83
C ARG A 291 -18.59 -9.70 -21.16
N LEU A 292 -17.48 -9.57 -20.44
CA LEU A 292 -17.06 -8.33 -19.81
C LEU A 292 -16.34 -7.47 -20.84
N LEU A 293 -16.85 -6.27 -21.08
CA LEU A 293 -16.24 -5.32 -22.00
C LEU A 293 -15.09 -4.57 -21.31
N PRO A 294 -14.05 -4.13 -22.04
CA PRO A 294 -13.10 -3.15 -21.51
C PRO A 294 -13.77 -1.77 -21.49
N GLU A 295 -13.27 -0.87 -20.64
CA GLU A 295 -13.69 0.55 -20.55
C GLU A 295 -15.15 0.80 -20.09
N VAL A 296 -16.00 -0.24 -19.92
CA VAL A 296 -17.37 -0.14 -19.38
C VAL A 296 -17.67 -1.27 -18.39
N LYS A 297 -18.16 -0.93 -17.18
CA LYS A 297 -18.57 -1.91 -16.14
C LYS A 297 -19.94 -2.51 -16.44
N THR A 298 -19.92 -3.68 -17.05
CA THR A 298 -21.09 -4.46 -17.50
C THR A 298 -21.39 -5.65 -16.58
N GLY A 299 -22.64 -6.15 -16.55
CA GLY A 299 -22.98 -7.31 -15.74
C GLY A 299 -24.49 -7.57 -15.58
N GLY A 300 -24.92 -7.84 -14.34
CA GLY A 300 -26.27 -8.28 -14.04
C GLY A 300 -26.54 -8.61 -12.58
N SER A 301 -27.82 -8.81 -12.31
CA SER A 301 -28.44 -9.30 -11.09
C SER A 301 -28.09 -10.78 -10.89
N MET A 302 -27.34 -11.08 -9.82
CA MET A 302 -27.17 -12.43 -9.27
C MET A 302 -28.16 -12.60 -8.10
N VAL A 303 -28.90 -13.71 -8.05
CA VAL A 303 -29.87 -14.00 -6.99
C VAL A 303 -29.38 -15.17 -6.14
N PHE A 304 -29.48 -15.04 -4.81
CA PHE A 304 -29.16 -16.09 -3.85
C PHE A 304 -30.35 -16.29 -2.92
N LEU A 305 -30.62 -17.55 -2.52
CA LEU A 305 -31.54 -17.83 -1.42
C LEU A 305 -30.71 -18.00 -0.14
N ALA A 306 -30.84 -17.06 0.80
CA ALA A 306 -29.99 -16.97 2.00
C ALA A 306 -30.84 -16.70 3.25
N PRO A 307 -30.29 -16.88 4.47
CA PRO A 307 -31.03 -16.65 5.72
C PRO A 307 -31.49 -15.19 5.83
N ALA A 308 -32.72 -14.96 6.26
CA ALA A 308 -33.29 -13.63 6.46
C ALA A 308 -32.55 -12.83 7.56
N GLU A 309 -32.02 -13.54 8.57
CA GLU A 309 -31.29 -12.97 9.72
C GLU A 309 -29.76 -12.92 9.51
N ALA A 310 -29.29 -13.00 8.26
CA ALA A 310 -27.86 -12.88 7.93
C ALA A 310 -27.26 -11.57 8.49
N LYS A 311 -26.18 -11.69 9.29
CA LYS A 311 -25.54 -10.57 9.99
C LYS A 311 -24.41 -9.93 9.16
N GLY A 312 -23.87 -10.67 8.20
CA GLY A 312 -22.98 -10.14 7.17
C GLY A 312 -22.97 -11.04 5.94
N THR A 313 -22.92 -10.43 4.75
CA THR A 313 -22.87 -11.15 3.47
C THR A 313 -21.73 -10.67 2.57
N GLU A 314 -21.08 -11.62 1.91
CA GLU A 314 -19.90 -11.39 1.06
C GLU A 314 -20.01 -12.23 -0.21
N LEU A 315 -19.95 -11.59 -1.37
CA LEU A 315 -20.00 -12.24 -2.67
C LEU A 315 -18.59 -12.68 -3.06
N LYS A 316 -18.36 -14.00 -3.06
CA LYS A 316 -17.09 -14.67 -3.39
C LYS A 316 -17.08 -15.09 -4.86
N LEU A 317 -16.09 -14.64 -5.63
CA LEU A 317 -15.92 -14.96 -7.05
C LEU A 317 -14.59 -15.70 -7.27
N SER A 318 -14.64 -16.97 -7.66
CA SER A 318 -13.46 -17.80 -7.93
C SER A 318 -13.25 -18.07 -9.42
N PHE A 319 -11.99 -18.27 -9.81
CA PHE A 319 -11.57 -18.39 -11.22
C PHE A 319 -10.69 -19.64 -11.53
N PRO A 320 -10.99 -20.84 -11.00
CA PRO A 320 -10.11 -22.01 -11.19
C PRO A 320 -10.00 -22.48 -12.64
N GLY A 321 -11.03 -22.23 -13.45
CA GLY A 321 -11.11 -22.63 -14.87
C GLY A 321 -10.67 -21.57 -15.87
N ALA A 322 -10.14 -20.42 -15.45
CA ALA A 322 -9.82 -19.30 -16.35
C ALA A 322 -8.76 -19.67 -17.41
N ARG A 323 -8.98 -19.26 -18.66
CA ARG A 323 -8.10 -19.59 -19.80
C ARG A 323 -7.94 -18.41 -20.75
N SER A 324 -6.78 -18.36 -21.41
CA SER A 324 -6.48 -17.51 -22.57
C SER A 324 -6.03 -18.41 -23.70
N GLY A 325 -6.94 -18.70 -24.65
CA GLY A 325 -6.72 -19.75 -25.64
C GLY A 325 -6.54 -21.12 -24.96
N THR A 326 -5.42 -21.79 -25.24
CA THR A 326 -5.04 -23.07 -24.60
C THR A 326 -4.39 -22.91 -23.22
N GLN A 327 -3.94 -21.70 -22.85
CA GLN A 327 -3.22 -21.46 -21.62
C GLN A 327 -4.18 -21.30 -20.42
N ILE A 328 -3.96 -22.06 -19.35
CA ILE A 328 -4.64 -21.87 -18.07
C ILE A 328 -4.05 -20.64 -17.39
N ILE A 329 -4.90 -19.68 -17.03
CA ILE A 329 -4.58 -18.54 -16.17
C ILE A 329 -5.07 -18.87 -14.76
N ARG A 330 -4.42 -18.35 -13.71
CA ARG A 330 -4.89 -18.51 -12.33
C ARG A 330 -5.11 -17.14 -11.68
N PRO A 331 -6.22 -16.45 -11.99
CA PRO A 331 -6.54 -15.17 -11.37
C PRO A 331 -6.80 -15.34 -9.88
N THR A 332 -6.46 -14.32 -9.10
CA THR A 332 -6.83 -14.25 -7.68
C THR A 332 -8.35 -14.14 -7.57
N ALA A 333 -8.95 -14.82 -6.57
CA ALA A 333 -10.37 -14.69 -6.27
C ALA A 333 -10.73 -13.22 -5.95
N ILE A 334 -11.98 -12.84 -6.24
CA ILE A 334 -12.50 -11.51 -5.94
C ILE A 334 -13.55 -11.61 -4.83
N ASP A 335 -13.32 -10.81 -3.79
CA ASP A 335 -14.08 -10.78 -2.55
C ASP A 335 -14.82 -9.44 -2.42
N LEU A 336 -16.11 -9.43 -2.76
CA LEU A 336 -16.94 -8.23 -2.73
C LEU A 336 -17.83 -8.25 -1.48
N PHE A 337 -17.54 -7.34 -0.54
CA PHE A 337 -18.41 -7.15 0.61
C PHE A 337 -19.76 -6.58 0.16
N VAL A 338 -20.84 -7.25 0.55
CA VAL A 338 -22.21 -6.91 0.13
C VAL A 338 -22.84 -6.03 1.22
N ASP A 339 -23.01 -6.56 2.43
CA ASP A 339 -23.55 -5.81 3.57
C ASP A 339 -23.28 -6.46 4.94
N GLY A 340 -23.65 -5.73 6.01
CA GLY A 340 -23.45 -6.10 7.41
C GLY A 340 -22.04 -5.80 7.92
N ASN A 341 -21.51 -6.65 8.79
CA ASN A 341 -20.10 -6.63 9.20
C ASN A 341 -19.40 -7.93 8.82
N TYR A 342 -18.09 -7.91 8.54
CA TYR A 342 -17.33 -9.16 8.41
C TYR A 342 -17.27 -9.88 9.77
N ILE A 343 -17.94 -11.02 9.84
CA ILE A 343 -17.94 -11.92 11.00
C ILE A 343 -16.82 -12.93 10.81
N ARG A 344 -15.91 -12.99 11.79
CA ARG A 344 -14.97 -14.12 11.87
C ARG A 344 -15.76 -15.33 12.38
N PRO A 345 -15.74 -16.48 11.68
CA PRO A 345 -16.22 -17.76 12.19
C PRO A 345 -15.83 -18.01 13.65
N ALA A 346 -16.81 -18.29 14.51
CA ALA A 346 -16.51 -18.78 15.85
C ALA A 346 -15.88 -20.17 15.72
N LYS A 347 -14.74 -20.40 16.40
CA LYS A 347 -14.13 -21.73 16.44
C LYS A 347 -15.04 -22.66 17.24
N ARG A 348 -15.40 -23.79 16.65
CA ARG A 348 -16.13 -24.88 17.32
C ARG A 348 -15.18 -26.05 17.56
N ASP A 349 -15.42 -26.79 18.63
CA ASP A 349 -14.67 -28.01 18.91
C ASP A 349 -15.27 -29.19 18.13
N ALA A 350 -14.40 -30.04 17.60
CA ALA A 350 -14.80 -31.17 16.77
C ALA A 350 -15.19 -32.37 17.66
N LEU A 351 -16.42 -32.85 17.49
CA LEU A 351 -16.88 -34.15 17.99
C LEU A 351 -16.17 -35.30 17.27
N LEU A 352 -15.84 -35.09 15.99
CA LEU A 352 -15.05 -35.98 15.15
C LEU A 352 -14.23 -35.13 14.17
N ALA A 353 -12.94 -35.40 14.04
CA ALA A 353 -12.05 -34.75 13.08
C ALA A 353 -11.43 -35.78 12.13
N ILE A 354 -11.48 -35.49 10.83
CA ILE A 354 -11.02 -36.35 9.74
C ILE A 354 -10.02 -35.52 8.93
N ASN A 355 -8.79 -36.01 8.82
CA ASN A 355 -7.73 -35.38 8.01
C ASN A 355 -7.47 -36.26 6.78
N ASP A 356 -8.01 -35.85 5.64
CA ASP A 356 -7.64 -36.32 4.28
C ASP A 356 -6.54 -35.39 3.74
N ASP A 357 -5.84 -35.79 2.67
CA ASP A 357 -4.76 -34.96 2.09
C ASP A 357 -5.31 -33.65 1.50
N LEU A 358 -6.50 -33.70 0.91
CA LEU A 358 -7.15 -32.53 0.30
C LEU A 358 -8.17 -31.85 1.21
N PHE A 359 -8.86 -32.60 2.09
CA PHE A 359 -9.94 -32.07 2.92
C PHE A 359 -9.75 -32.38 4.40
N LYS A 360 -9.90 -31.36 5.24
CA LYS A 360 -10.10 -31.53 6.68
C LYS A 360 -11.58 -31.40 6.97
N VAL A 361 -12.22 -32.50 7.35
CA VAL A 361 -13.64 -32.55 7.68
C VAL A 361 -13.77 -32.64 9.20
N ALA A 362 -14.58 -31.77 9.79
CA ALA A 362 -14.91 -31.79 11.21
C ALA A 362 -16.43 -31.87 11.39
N ILE A 363 -16.88 -32.83 12.20
CA ILE A 363 -18.24 -32.85 12.74
C ILE A 363 -18.18 -32.07 14.05
N VAL A 364 -18.88 -30.94 14.11
CA VAL A 364 -18.82 -29.96 15.21
C VAL A 364 -20.15 -29.80 15.93
N GLY A 365 -21.14 -30.59 15.54
CA GLY A 365 -22.44 -30.71 16.20
C GLY A 365 -23.18 -31.95 15.69
N GLN A 366 -23.94 -32.59 16.57
CA GLN A 366 -24.73 -33.77 16.27
C GLN A 366 -26.04 -33.67 17.06
N THR A 367 -27.19 -33.73 16.38
CA THR A 367 -28.52 -33.62 17.02
C THR A 367 -29.47 -34.64 16.41
N ALA A 368 -30.31 -35.28 17.22
CA ALA A 368 -31.44 -36.07 16.74
C ALA A 368 -32.73 -35.27 16.86
N LEU A 369 -33.53 -35.23 15.78
CA LEU A 369 -34.75 -34.41 15.69
C LEU A 369 -35.92 -35.22 15.12
N GLU A 370 -37.14 -34.92 15.57
CA GLU A 370 -38.38 -35.50 15.03
C GLU A 370 -38.85 -34.79 13.74
N THR A 371 -38.33 -33.59 13.47
CA THR A 371 -38.61 -32.78 12.27
C THR A 371 -37.38 -31.97 11.88
N PHE A 372 -37.16 -31.73 10.59
CA PHE A 372 -36.12 -30.82 10.10
C PHE A 372 -36.64 -30.03 8.89
N ALA A 373 -36.54 -28.70 8.92
CA ALA A 373 -37.02 -27.82 7.86
C ALA A 373 -38.48 -28.12 7.44
N ASP A 374 -39.37 -28.30 8.44
CA ASP A 374 -40.78 -28.70 8.31
C ASP A 374 -41.04 -30.07 7.64
N VAL A 375 -39.99 -30.83 7.31
CA VAL A 375 -40.07 -32.22 6.83
C VAL A 375 -40.10 -33.19 8.03
N LYS A 376 -40.87 -34.28 7.89
CA LYS A 376 -40.87 -35.42 8.83
C LYS A 376 -40.01 -36.58 8.29
N PRO A 377 -39.30 -37.32 9.16
CA PRO A 377 -38.54 -38.51 8.78
C PRO A 377 -39.46 -39.68 8.43
N THR A 378 -39.00 -40.56 7.55
CA THR A 378 -39.73 -41.76 7.11
C THR A 378 -39.40 -43.01 7.94
N LYS A 379 -38.23 -43.06 8.59
CA LYS A 379 -37.77 -44.23 9.37
C LYS A 379 -37.90 -44.08 10.88
N GLY A 380 -38.10 -42.86 11.37
CA GLY A 380 -38.38 -42.59 12.78
C GLY A 380 -37.87 -41.24 13.27
N ARG A 381 -36.58 -40.95 13.09
CA ARG A 381 -35.97 -39.66 13.48
C ARG A 381 -34.92 -39.21 12.47
N PHE A 382 -34.68 -37.90 12.38
CA PHE A 382 -33.52 -37.37 11.66
C PHE A 382 -32.30 -37.31 12.56
N LEU A 383 -31.14 -37.71 12.04
CA LEU A 383 -29.83 -37.37 12.58
C LEU A 383 -29.25 -36.21 11.77
N VAL A 384 -29.01 -35.08 12.42
CA VAL A 384 -28.44 -33.87 11.81
C VAL A 384 -27.01 -33.69 12.30
N LEU A 385 -26.07 -33.58 11.37
CA LEU A 385 -24.67 -33.25 11.63
C LEU A 385 -24.38 -31.82 11.17
N ASP A 386 -23.76 -31.02 12.03
CA ASP A 386 -23.11 -29.76 11.65
C ASP A 386 -21.69 -30.11 11.17
N VAL A 387 -21.43 -29.88 9.88
CA VAL A 387 -20.18 -30.26 9.20
C VAL A 387 -19.39 -29.01 8.81
N GLU A 388 -18.09 -29.04 9.05
CA GLU A 388 -17.12 -28.08 8.55
C GLU A 388 -16.11 -28.79 7.65
N VAL A 389 -15.85 -28.26 6.46
CA VAL A 389 -14.89 -28.81 5.48
C VAL A 389 -13.90 -27.72 5.08
N GLN A 390 -12.62 -27.92 5.35
CA GLN A 390 -11.51 -27.07 4.88
C GLN A 390 -10.76 -27.75 3.75
N ASN A 391 -10.46 -27.03 2.67
CA ASN A 391 -9.59 -27.51 1.60
C ASN A 391 -8.12 -27.15 1.91
N THR A 392 -7.26 -28.16 2.06
CA THR A 392 -5.81 -28.04 2.29
C THR A 392 -4.97 -28.12 1.02
N GLY A 393 -5.61 -28.39 -0.12
CA GLY A 393 -4.97 -28.43 -1.43
C GLY A 393 -4.51 -27.07 -1.95
N ARG A 394 -3.67 -27.11 -3.00
CA ARG A 394 -3.12 -25.92 -3.68
C ARG A 394 -4.08 -25.25 -4.66
N GLN A 395 -5.27 -25.80 -4.86
CA GLN A 395 -6.33 -25.29 -5.74
C GLN A 395 -7.69 -25.52 -5.06
N GLY A 396 -8.70 -24.73 -5.42
CA GLY A 396 -10.06 -24.96 -4.94
C GLY A 396 -10.70 -26.17 -5.61
N GLU A 397 -11.48 -26.95 -4.86
CA GLU A 397 -12.05 -28.23 -5.29
C GLU A 397 -13.52 -28.37 -4.84
N PHE A 398 -14.28 -29.23 -5.52
CA PHE A 398 -15.65 -29.59 -5.12
C PHE A 398 -15.67 -30.72 -4.09
N PHE A 399 -16.36 -30.48 -2.97
CA PHE A 399 -16.74 -31.51 -2.02
C PHE A 399 -18.11 -32.11 -2.40
N GLN A 400 -18.20 -33.44 -2.52
CA GLN A 400 -19.40 -34.14 -2.98
C GLN A 400 -20.20 -34.65 -1.77
N VAL A 401 -21.22 -33.90 -1.35
CA VAL A 401 -21.87 -34.11 -0.04
C VAL A 401 -22.52 -35.49 0.09
N LYS A 402 -23.21 -35.98 -0.97
CA LYS A 402 -23.88 -37.29 -0.94
C LYS A 402 -22.92 -38.48 -1.02
N ASP A 403 -21.80 -38.31 -1.70
CA ASP A 403 -20.89 -39.40 -2.03
C ASP A 403 -19.80 -39.58 -0.98
N GLN A 404 -19.30 -38.48 -0.41
CA GLN A 404 -18.21 -38.47 0.57
C GLN A 404 -18.67 -38.63 2.03
N LEU A 405 -19.96 -38.41 2.34
CA LEU A 405 -20.52 -38.49 3.70
C LEU A 405 -21.72 -39.42 3.77
N LYS A 406 -21.50 -40.69 4.12
CA LYS A 406 -22.57 -41.70 4.31
C LYS A 406 -22.65 -42.12 5.77
N LEU A 407 -23.83 -42.39 6.28
CA LEU A 407 -23.99 -42.96 7.62
C LEU A 407 -23.92 -44.49 7.53
N VAL A 408 -23.41 -45.15 8.56
CA VAL A 408 -23.42 -46.61 8.70
C VAL A 408 -24.14 -46.96 9.99
N ASP A 409 -25.11 -47.88 9.91
CA ASP A 409 -25.81 -48.40 11.08
C ASP A 409 -25.02 -49.51 11.82
N GLU A 410 -25.63 -50.09 12.84
CA GLU A 410 -25.03 -51.13 13.67
C GLU A 410 -24.92 -52.47 12.92
N GLN A 411 -25.77 -52.68 11.91
CA GLN A 411 -25.78 -53.85 11.02
C GLN A 411 -24.77 -53.71 9.86
N GLY A 412 -24.18 -52.53 9.67
CA GLY A 412 -23.18 -52.25 8.64
C GLY A 412 -23.76 -51.75 7.32
N ALA A 413 -25.07 -51.50 7.23
CA ALA A 413 -25.69 -50.95 6.02
C ALA A 413 -25.39 -49.45 5.90
N GLN A 414 -25.12 -49.00 4.67
CA GLN A 414 -24.86 -47.59 4.37
C GLN A 414 -26.16 -46.85 4.05
N LEU A 415 -26.39 -45.75 4.74
CA LEU A 415 -27.50 -44.82 4.57
C LEU A 415 -27.00 -43.56 3.85
N ALA A 416 -27.65 -43.23 2.74
CA ALA A 416 -27.37 -42.00 1.99
C ALA A 416 -27.88 -40.76 2.74
N VAL A 417 -27.29 -39.60 2.40
CA VAL A 417 -27.77 -38.28 2.82
C VAL A 417 -29.22 -38.08 2.36
N SER A 418 -30.10 -37.71 3.30
CA SER A 418 -31.51 -37.39 3.04
C SER A 418 -31.65 -36.07 2.26
N ASP A 419 -32.61 -36.01 1.35
CA ASP A 419 -32.90 -34.79 0.57
C ASP A 419 -33.38 -33.61 1.44
N ALA A 420 -33.84 -33.86 2.67
CA ALA A 420 -34.10 -32.82 3.67
C ALA A 420 -32.88 -31.92 3.94
N THR A 421 -31.66 -32.43 3.71
CA THR A 421 -30.39 -31.68 3.77
C THR A 421 -30.42 -30.40 2.94
N PHE A 422 -31.08 -30.40 1.78
CA PHE A 422 -31.10 -29.26 0.86
C PHE A 422 -32.26 -28.28 1.14
N ALA A 423 -33.11 -28.56 2.12
CA ALA A 423 -34.26 -27.73 2.51
C ALA A 423 -33.96 -26.78 3.69
N GLY A 424 -33.02 -27.13 4.58
CA GLY A 424 -32.73 -26.37 5.79
C GLY A 424 -32.06 -25.01 5.58
N ILE A 425 -32.03 -24.20 6.64
CA ILE A 425 -31.39 -22.86 6.60
C ILE A 425 -29.90 -22.98 6.25
N ARG A 426 -29.15 -23.91 6.88
CA ARG A 426 -27.71 -24.15 6.62
C ARG A 426 -27.46 -25.18 5.51
N ARG A 427 -28.31 -25.18 4.47
CA ARG A 427 -28.25 -26.11 3.33
C ARG A 427 -26.95 -25.98 2.52
N PRO A 428 -26.28 -27.10 2.18
CA PRO A 428 -25.28 -27.11 1.12
C PRO A 428 -25.94 -27.22 -0.26
N THR A 429 -25.12 -27.20 -1.31
CA THR A 429 -25.43 -27.82 -2.62
C THR A 429 -24.90 -29.26 -2.66
N PRO A 430 -25.35 -30.14 -3.57
CA PRO A 430 -24.79 -31.49 -3.72
C PRO A 430 -23.27 -31.49 -4.00
N LEU A 431 -22.79 -30.48 -4.73
CA LEU A 431 -21.38 -30.16 -4.94
C LEU A 431 -21.08 -28.81 -4.32
N VAL A 432 -20.21 -28.75 -3.30
CA VAL A 432 -19.81 -27.50 -2.63
C VAL A 432 -18.40 -27.13 -3.09
N TYR A 433 -18.24 -25.99 -3.76
CA TYR A 433 -16.91 -25.49 -4.12
C TYR A 433 -16.20 -24.87 -2.90
N ILE A 434 -14.99 -25.34 -2.61
CA ILE A 434 -14.17 -24.88 -1.48
C ILE A 434 -12.82 -24.39 -2.03
N PRO A 435 -12.55 -23.07 -2.03
CA PRO A 435 -11.26 -22.51 -2.45
C PRO A 435 -10.08 -23.04 -1.62
N SER A 436 -8.88 -22.98 -2.20
CA SER A 436 -7.62 -23.39 -1.54
C SER A 436 -7.42 -22.64 -0.22
N GLY A 437 -7.22 -23.37 0.89
CA GLY A 437 -7.02 -22.82 2.23
C GLY A 437 -8.31 -22.39 2.95
N GLU A 438 -9.44 -22.29 2.26
CA GLU A 438 -10.72 -21.88 2.82
C GLU A 438 -11.51 -23.04 3.42
N GLN A 439 -12.51 -22.68 4.24
CA GLN A 439 -13.44 -23.59 4.90
C GLN A 439 -14.90 -23.25 4.52
N ARG A 440 -15.77 -24.25 4.48
CA ARG A 440 -17.23 -24.11 4.39
C ARG A 440 -17.91 -24.88 5.52
N ALA A 441 -18.99 -24.33 6.04
CA ALA A 441 -19.87 -24.99 7.00
C ALA A 441 -21.25 -25.25 6.39
N PHE A 442 -21.85 -26.39 6.72
CA PHE A 442 -23.21 -26.76 6.30
C PHE A 442 -23.78 -27.86 7.20
N GLN A 443 -25.08 -28.12 7.08
CA GLN A 443 -25.74 -29.26 7.73
C GLN A 443 -25.88 -30.45 6.78
N VAL A 444 -25.83 -31.66 7.34
CA VAL A 444 -26.11 -32.92 6.62
C VAL A 444 -27.10 -33.74 7.44
N VAL A 445 -28.14 -34.27 6.80
CA VAL A 445 -29.28 -34.93 7.45
C VAL A 445 -29.38 -36.38 6.99
N TYR A 446 -29.58 -37.30 7.93
CA TYR A 446 -29.84 -38.72 7.66
C TYR A 446 -31.18 -39.13 8.26
N ASP A 447 -31.98 -39.89 7.50
CA ASP A 447 -33.23 -40.49 7.97
C ASP A 447 -32.91 -41.85 8.59
N VAL A 448 -33.12 -41.98 9.91
CA VAL A 448 -32.66 -43.11 10.71
C VAL A 448 -33.79 -43.73 11.55
N ALA A 449 -33.65 -45.02 11.84
CA ALA A 449 -34.56 -45.70 12.75
C ALA A 449 -34.51 -45.08 14.16
N ALA A 450 -35.66 -45.00 14.84
CA ALA A 450 -35.75 -44.48 16.20
C ALA A 450 -34.82 -45.22 17.19
N ALA A 451 -34.59 -46.51 16.97
CA ALA A 451 -33.74 -47.37 17.80
C ALA A 451 -32.22 -47.25 17.54
N LEU A 452 -31.76 -46.50 16.53
CA LEU A 452 -30.32 -46.37 16.24
C LEU A 452 -29.62 -45.65 17.40
N ALA A 453 -28.70 -46.34 18.10
CA ALA A 453 -28.03 -45.83 19.30
C ALA A 453 -26.56 -45.46 19.03
N LYS A 454 -25.84 -46.23 18.22
CA LYS A 454 -24.41 -46.03 17.91
C LYS A 454 -24.19 -45.79 16.41
N PRO A 455 -24.54 -44.60 15.89
CA PRO A 455 -24.29 -44.24 14.50
C PRO A 455 -22.78 -44.18 14.20
N ARG A 456 -22.40 -44.43 12.95
CA ARG A 456 -21.03 -44.27 12.45
C ARG A 456 -21.03 -43.50 11.13
N LEU A 457 -19.99 -42.73 10.87
CA LEU A 457 -19.81 -41.98 9.63
C LEU A 457 -18.82 -42.71 8.72
N ALA A 458 -19.28 -43.17 7.55
CA ALA A 458 -18.41 -43.57 6.45
C ALA A 458 -18.01 -42.32 5.65
N TYR A 459 -16.74 -41.95 5.78
CA TYR A 459 -16.12 -40.93 4.96
C TYR A 459 -15.44 -41.58 3.75
N ALA A 460 -15.82 -41.13 2.55
CA ALA A 460 -15.18 -41.52 1.28
C ALA A 460 -14.43 -40.32 0.71
N GLY A 461 -13.22 -40.13 1.20
CA GLY A 461 -12.30 -39.08 0.79
C GLY A 461 -11.55 -39.37 -0.51
N ILE A 462 -10.54 -38.53 -0.78
CA ILE A 462 -9.72 -38.61 -1.99
C ILE A 462 -8.53 -39.53 -1.79
N SER A 463 -7.81 -39.44 -0.66
CA SER A 463 -6.76 -40.41 -0.31
C SER A 463 -7.15 -41.37 0.82
N MET A 464 -8.28 -41.14 1.49
CA MET A 464 -8.77 -41.97 2.59
C MET A 464 -10.26 -42.31 2.48
N ALA A 465 -10.58 -43.60 2.47
CA ALA A 465 -11.93 -44.10 2.76
C ALA A 465 -11.93 -44.82 4.13
N LYS A 466 -12.70 -44.33 5.10
CA LYS A 466 -12.71 -44.89 6.47
C LYS A 466 -14.05 -44.64 7.18
N VAL A 467 -14.43 -45.59 8.05
CA VAL A 467 -15.57 -45.46 8.95
C VAL A 467 -15.10 -44.98 10.32
N PHE A 468 -15.84 -44.05 10.91
CA PHE A 468 -15.56 -43.43 12.20
C PHE A 468 -16.78 -43.51 13.10
N ASP A 469 -16.59 -43.75 14.40
CA ASP A 469 -17.69 -43.72 15.36
C ASP A 469 -18.15 -42.27 15.63
N LEU A 470 -19.46 -42.07 15.70
CA LEU A 470 -20.08 -40.81 16.11
C LEU A 470 -20.53 -40.90 17.57
N GLN A 471 -21.01 -39.78 18.14
CA GLN A 471 -21.51 -39.79 19.52
C GLN A 471 -22.75 -40.70 19.64
N PRO A 472 -22.92 -41.44 20.76
CA PRO A 472 -24.13 -42.22 21.00
C PRO A 472 -25.37 -41.31 21.00
N ILE A 473 -26.43 -41.73 20.32
CA ILE A 473 -27.72 -41.02 20.35
C ILE A 473 -28.58 -41.63 21.46
N ALA A 474 -28.87 -40.85 22.50
CA ALA A 474 -29.82 -41.27 23.53
C ALA A 474 -31.19 -41.62 22.92
N GLY A 475 -31.82 -42.69 23.42
CA GLY A 475 -33.12 -43.17 22.95
C GLY A 475 -33.86 -43.87 24.09
N ALA A 476 -34.96 -43.27 24.52
CA ALA A 476 -36.07 -43.84 25.30
C ALA A 476 -35.76 -45.10 26.14
N GLY A 477 -35.24 -44.92 27.36
CA GLY A 477 -34.95 -46.04 28.26
C GLY A 477 -34.21 -45.67 29.55
N ALA A 478 -34.65 -44.62 30.26
CA ALA A 478 -34.12 -44.27 31.57
C ALA A 478 -35.29 -43.97 32.53
N ASP A 479 -35.48 -44.87 33.51
CA ASP A 479 -36.42 -44.71 34.61
C ASP A 479 -35.91 -43.60 35.56
N PRO A 480 -36.75 -42.68 36.07
CA PRO A 480 -36.29 -41.49 36.80
C PRO A 480 -36.01 -41.80 38.27
N ALA A 481 -34.89 -42.46 38.57
CA ALA A 481 -34.36 -42.58 39.92
C ALA A 481 -32.82 -42.62 39.95
N VAL A 482 -32.24 -42.05 41.02
CA VAL A 482 -30.80 -42.05 41.36
C VAL A 482 -29.89 -41.14 40.52
N ALA A 483 -29.92 -39.83 40.80
CA ALA A 483 -28.77 -38.94 40.65
C ALA A 483 -28.89 -37.69 41.56
N ALA A 484 -28.85 -37.90 42.88
CA ALA A 484 -28.84 -36.81 43.87
C ALA A 484 -27.68 -36.98 44.86
N SER A 485 -26.48 -36.53 44.46
CA SER A 485 -25.38 -36.23 45.40
C SER A 485 -24.35 -35.31 44.75
N GLN A 486 -24.48 -34.02 45.06
CA GLN A 486 -23.43 -33.00 44.93
C GLN A 486 -22.29 -33.30 45.95
N PRO A 487 -21.10 -32.65 45.91
CA PRO A 487 -21.03 -31.21 46.17
C PRO A 487 -19.97 -30.41 45.40
N ALA A 488 -20.26 -29.12 45.24
CA ALA A 488 -19.26 -28.08 45.05
C ALA A 488 -18.60 -27.71 46.39
N ASN A 489 -17.45 -27.05 46.35
CA ASN A 489 -16.96 -26.27 47.49
C ASN A 489 -16.20 -25.03 47.00
N GLN A 490 -16.58 -23.86 47.52
CA GLN A 490 -15.75 -22.64 47.50
C GLN A 490 -15.26 -22.33 48.94
N PRO A 491 -14.86 -21.11 49.36
CA PRO A 491 -13.60 -20.97 50.08
C PRO A 491 -13.80 -20.70 51.58
N GLY A 492 -12.76 -20.92 52.38
CA GLY A 492 -12.77 -20.56 53.79
C GLY A 492 -11.38 -20.26 54.33
N GLY A 493 -11.20 -19.04 54.85
CA GLY A 493 -10.05 -18.65 55.66
C GLY A 493 -10.52 -18.01 56.96
N GLY A 494 -10.07 -18.53 58.11
CA GLY A 494 -10.43 -18.03 59.44
C GLY A 494 -9.64 -18.73 60.56
N ARG A 495 -8.72 -17.99 61.19
CA ARG A 495 -7.90 -18.36 62.38
C ARG A 495 -8.70 -18.12 63.70
N PRO A 496 -8.23 -18.45 64.94
CA PRO A 496 -6.85 -18.68 65.46
C PRO A 496 -6.66 -20.15 66.00
N ALA A 497 -5.78 -20.57 66.94
CA ALA A 497 -4.86 -19.92 67.90
C ALA A 497 -3.69 -20.85 68.38
N THR A 498 -2.90 -20.35 69.36
CA THR A 498 -2.06 -21.03 70.40
C THR A 498 -1.15 -22.23 70.08
N GLY A 499 0.17 -22.07 70.31
CA GLY A 499 1.09 -23.14 70.78
C GLY A 499 1.11 -23.23 72.33
N PRO A 500 2.13 -23.83 73.02
CA PRO A 500 3.50 -24.17 72.55
C PRO A 500 4.09 -25.55 73.03
N ALA A 501 5.33 -25.87 72.59
CA ALA A 501 6.39 -26.67 73.30
C ALA A 501 6.15 -28.18 73.64
N VAL A 502 7.13 -29.10 73.85
CA VAL A 502 8.61 -29.20 73.62
C VAL A 502 9.06 -30.70 73.73
N ALA A 503 10.12 -31.09 72.99
CA ALA A 503 11.08 -32.24 73.16
C ALA A 503 10.66 -33.74 73.23
N GLY A 504 11.47 -34.60 72.58
CA GLY A 504 11.52 -36.06 72.82
C GLY A 504 12.20 -36.92 71.73
N THR A 505 13.52 -37.12 71.83
CA THR A 505 14.39 -38.02 71.02
C THR A 505 13.89 -39.50 70.94
N THR A 506 14.18 -40.32 69.90
CA THR A 506 15.51 -40.92 69.57
C THR A 506 15.69 -41.44 68.11
N THR A 507 16.90 -41.27 67.56
CA THR A 507 17.55 -42.03 66.44
C THR A 507 18.52 -43.09 67.02
N PRO A 508 19.20 -44.04 66.29
CA PRO A 508 19.84 -43.94 64.94
C PRO A 508 19.79 -45.27 64.12
N PRO A 509 20.66 -45.58 63.11
CA PRO A 509 21.64 -44.77 62.38
C PRO A 509 21.52 -44.80 60.84
N VAL A 510 22.13 -43.79 60.19
CA VAL A 510 22.51 -43.83 58.77
C VAL A 510 24.04 -43.82 58.69
N LYS A 511 24.62 -44.61 57.77
CA LYS A 511 26.01 -44.47 57.31
C LYS A 511 26.09 -44.60 55.78
N PRO A 512 27.15 -44.07 55.14
CA PRO A 512 27.00 -43.42 53.85
C PRO A 512 27.30 -44.33 52.66
N ILE A 513 26.69 -44.03 51.52
CA ILE A 513 27.10 -44.56 50.22
C ILE A 513 27.70 -43.40 49.42
N THR A 514 28.99 -43.53 49.14
CA THR A 514 29.81 -42.65 48.30
C THR A 514 29.18 -42.50 46.91
N PRO A 515 29.30 -41.34 46.22
CA PRO A 515 28.77 -41.19 44.87
C PRO A 515 29.35 -42.25 43.93
N PRO A 516 28.50 -42.93 43.13
CA PRO A 516 29.01 -43.71 42.00
C PRO A 516 29.69 -42.75 41.03
N GLN A 517 31.02 -42.79 40.95
CA GLN A 517 31.71 -42.36 39.74
C GLN A 517 31.35 -43.34 38.62
N VAL A 518 30.21 -43.10 37.97
CA VAL A 518 29.95 -43.66 36.66
C VAL A 518 30.52 -42.70 35.65
N THR A 519 31.68 -43.06 35.12
CA THR A 519 32.23 -42.53 33.87
C THR A 519 31.33 -42.91 32.70
N LYS A 520 30.15 -42.29 32.61
CA LYS A 520 29.46 -42.17 31.33
C LYS A 520 30.31 -41.26 30.46
N LYS A 521 30.76 -41.79 29.31
CA LYS A 521 31.15 -40.94 28.18
C LYS A 521 30.08 -39.86 28.00
N SER A 522 30.50 -38.61 27.78
CA SER A 522 29.61 -37.54 27.39
C SER A 522 28.79 -37.99 26.18
N GLU A 523 27.52 -38.32 26.39
CA GLU A 523 26.56 -38.42 25.30
C GLU A 523 26.35 -36.98 24.84
N LEU A 524 26.95 -36.64 23.69
CA LEU A 524 26.80 -35.34 23.04
C LEU A 524 25.32 -34.94 23.05
N PRO A 525 24.98 -33.68 23.39
CA PRO A 525 23.59 -33.27 23.47
C PRO A 525 22.86 -33.57 22.17
N ALA A 526 21.61 -34.02 22.30
CA ALA A 526 20.77 -34.35 21.17
C ALA A 526 20.74 -33.17 20.19
N ARG A 527 21.01 -33.45 18.91
CA ARG A 527 20.93 -32.44 17.86
C ARG A 527 19.49 -31.97 17.74
N VAL A 528 19.26 -30.67 17.86
CA VAL A 528 17.93 -30.08 17.67
C VAL A 528 17.92 -29.37 16.32
N THR A 529 17.04 -29.80 15.42
CA THR A 529 16.91 -29.23 14.08
C THR A 529 16.48 -27.76 14.15
N ALA A 530 16.98 -26.94 13.22
CA ALA A 530 16.66 -25.50 13.16
C ALA A 530 15.16 -25.19 13.02
N LYS A 531 14.40 -26.09 12.41
CA LYS A 531 12.94 -26.00 12.30
C LYS A 531 12.30 -27.21 12.99
N GLN A 532 11.52 -26.92 14.03
CA GLN A 532 10.73 -27.90 14.78
C GLN A 532 9.33 -28.05 14.13
N PRO A 533 8.73 -29.25 14.09
CA PRO A 533 7.44 -29.49 13.44
C PRO A 533 6.22 -28.99 14.25
N ALA A 534 6.44 -28.23 15.33
CA ALA A 534 5.41 -27.72 16.21
C ALA A 534 4.69 -26.50 15.63
N LYS A 535 3.38 -26.36 15.91
CA LYS A 535 2.60 -25.19 15.53
C LYS A 535 2.65 -24.13 16.65
N PRO A 536 3.13 -22.90 16.39
CA PRO A 536 3.23 -21.83 17.38
C PRO A 536 1.92 -21.60 18.14
N MET A 537 2.00 -21.49 19.46
CA MET A 537 0.88 -21.23 20.36
C MET A 537 0.57 -19.72 20.43
N GLY A 538 1.59 -18.87 20.22
CA GLY A 538 1.48 -17.42 20.12
C GLY A 538 1.22 -16.69 21.44
N LEU A 539 1.15 -15.36 21.37
CA LEU A 539 1.02 -14.46 22.54
C LEU A 539 -0.14 -14.84 23.48
N ALA A 540 -1.27 -15.28 22.93
CA ALA A 540 -2.45 -15.64 23.72
C ALA A 540 -2.19 -16.82 24.67
N ALA A 541 -1.39 -17.81 24.27
CA ALA A 541 -1.02 -18.94 25.13
C ALA A 541 -0.11 -18.53 26.30
N ALA A 542 0.68 -17.47 26.12
CA ALA A 542 1.43 -16.87 27.22
C ALA A 542 0.54 -16.00 28.15
N GLY A 543 -0.73 -15.77 27.81
CA GLY A 543 -1.62 -14.85 28.53
C GLY A 543 -1.36 -13.38 28.20
N LEU A 544 -0.78 -13.09 27.02
CA LEU A 544 -0.59 -11.74 26.51
C LEU A 544 -1.52 -11.42 25.35
N THR A 545 -1.93 -10.16 25.29
CA THR A 545 -2.59 -9.55 24.14
C THR A 545 -1.59 -8.73 23.31
N PRO A 546 -1.82 -8.54 21.99
CA PRO A 546 -0.94 -7.72 21.16
C PRO A 546 -0.93 -6.24 21.59
N GLU A 547 -2.02 -5.75 22.19
CA GLU A 547 -2.13 -4.40 22.76
C GLU A 547 -1.15 -4.20 23.92
N GLN A 548 -1.02 -5.18 24.83
CA GLN A 548 -0.06 -5.12 25.94
C GLN A 548 1.39 -5.05 25.43
N VAL A 549 1.72 -5.83 24.40
CA VAL A 549 3.04 -5.80 23.76
C VAL A 549 3.29 -4.46 23.05
N ASN A 550 2.33 -3.97 22.27
CA ASN A 550 2.43 -2.66 21.61
C ASN A 550 2.58 -1.51 22.61
N ALA A 551 1.80 -1.52 23.71
CA ALA A 551 1.88 -0.51 24.76
C ALA A 551 3.22 -0.55 25.52
N ALA A 552 3.78 -1.74 25.75
CA ALA A 552 5.11 -1.88 26.34
C ALA A 552 6.20 -1.31 25.42
N ILE A 553 6.12 -1.57 24.10
CA ILE A 553 7.02 -1.00 23.10
C ILE A 553 6.93 0.54 23.09
N ASP A 554 5.74 1.10 23.03
CA ASP A 554 5.56 2.57 22.98
C ASP A 554 6.04 3.27 24.26
N ARG A 555 5.79 2.69 25.45
CA ARG A 555 6.33 3.23 26.71
C ARG A 555 7.86 3.17 26.76
N GLY A 556 8.47 2.04 26.38
CA GLY A 556 9.92 1.89 26.37
C GLY A 556 10.61 2.82 25.38
N ALA A 557 10.02 3.01 24.20
CA ALA A 557 10.52 3.95 23.21
C ALA A 557 10.43 5.41 23.70
N ALA A 558 9.34 5.78 24.39
CA ALA A 558 9.21 7.09 25.02
C ALA A 558 10.26 7.32 26.13
N PHE A 559 10.56 6.30 26.95
CA PHE A 559 11.64 6.35 27.93
C PHE A 559 13.01 6.59 27.27
N LEU A 560 13.37 5.78 26.26
CA LEU A 560 14.64 5.95 25.54
C LEU A 560 14.76 7.31 24.87
N TRP A 561 13.69 7.82 24.25
CA TRP A 561 13.71 9.15 23.67
C TRP A 561 13.97 10.22 24.73
N LYS A 562 13.29 10.17 25.87
CA LYS A 562 13.48 11.11 26.99
C LYS A 562 14.89 11.06 27.59
N ALA A 563 15.55 9.90 27.56
CA ALA A 563 16.96 9.76 27.91
C ALA A 563 17.87 10.43 26.87
N LEU A 564 17.68 10.10 25.58
CA LEU A 564 18.53 10.55 24.47
C LEU A 564 18.35 12.04 24.08
N GLU A 565 17.17 12.61 24.30
CA GLU A 565 16.81 13.96 23.88
C GLU A 565 17.77 15.03 24.46
N LYS A 566 18.27 14.79 25.68
CA LYS A 566 19.23 15.67 26.37
C LYS A 566 20.57 15.73 25.64
N ASP A 567 21.03 14.59 25.15
CA ASP A 567 22.31 14.39 24.45
C ASP A 567 22.27 14.94 23.02
N THR A 568 21.09 15.27 22.47
CA THR A 568 20.97 15.87 21.12
C THR A 568 21.68 17.21 20.97
N LYS A 569 22.09 17.85 22.08
CA LYS A 569 22.97 19.01 22.07
C LYS A 569 24.42 18.64 21.76
N ASP A 570 24.92 17.53 22.31
CA ASP A 570 26.28 17.05 22.05
C ASP A 570 26.45 16.58 20.60
N PHE A 571 25.38 16.01 20.03
CA PHE A 571 25.32 15.69 18.60
C PHE A 571 25.46 16.94 17.69
N LYS A 572 25.05 18.13 18.17
CA LYS A 572 25.22 19.40 17.42
C LYS A 572 26.62 19.99 17.57
N ASN A 573 27.33 19.61 18.62
CA ASN A 573 28.67 20.12 18.93
C ASN A 573 29.79 19.29 18.28
N GLY A 574 29.45 18.17 17.60
CA GLY A 574 30.43 17.30 16.95
C GLY A 574 31.14 16.32 17.89
N ASN A 575 30.61 16.09 19.10
CA ASN A 575 31.14 15.10 20.02
C ASN A 575 30.97 13.67 19.45
N GLN A 576 31.88 12.75 19.79
CA GLN A 576 31.79 11.36 19.35
C GLN A 576 30.60 10.65 20.02
N PHE A 577 29.80 9.96 19.20
CA PHE A 577 28.68 9.15 19.65
C PHE A 577 29.14 7.87 20.36
N THR A 578 28.43 7.46 21.41
CA THR A 578 28.72 6.21 22.13
C THR A 578 28.05 4.99 21.49
N ALA A 579 28.58 3.79 21.73
CA ALA A 579 27.97 2.54 21.30
C ALA A 579 26.55 2.34 21.87
N GLN A 580 26.31 2.84 23.10
CA GLN A 580 24.99 2.81 23.74
C GLN A 580 24.00 3.77 23.06
N GLN A 581 24.42 4.99 22.71
CA GLN A 581 23.58 5.93 21.95
C GLN A 581 23.21 5.35 20.58
N ALA A 582 24.14 4.67 19.89
CA ALA A 582 23.84 3.94 18.66
C ALA A 582 22.80 2.82 18.89
N LEU A 583 22.94 2.02 19.95
CA LEU A 583 21.98 0.96 20.29
C LEU A 583 20.58 1.53 20.64
N MET A 584 20.52 2.64 21.36
CA MET A 584 19.26 3.35 21.66
C MET A 584 18.58 3.84 20.38
N LEU A 585 19.36 4.42 19.44
CA LEU A 585 18.85 4.84 18.13
C LEU A 585 18.35 3.64 17.33
N LEU A 586 19.06 2.50 17.32
CA LEU A 586 18.59 1.27 16.69
C LEU A 586 17.23 0.83 17.24
N ALA A 587 17.04 0.83 18.57
CA ALA A 587 15.76 0.53 19.21
C ALA A 587 14.66 1.56 18.88
N LEU A 588 14.98 2.84 18.77
CA LEU A 588 14.05 3.91 18.37
C LEU A 588 13.66 3.86 16.88
N VAL A 589 14.53 3.34 16.00
CA VAL A 589 14.18 3.03 14.61
C VAL A 589 13.27 1.79 14.57
N HIS A 590 13.66 0.70 15.22
CA HIS A 590 12.87 -0.55 15.24
C HIS A 590 11.50 -0.45 15.93
N SER A 591 11.31 0.49 16.85
CA SER A 591 10.00 0.80 17.46
C SER A 591 9.10 1.71 16.60
N ASP A 592 9.56 2.20 15.45
CA ASP A 592 8.92 3.28 14.66
C ASP A 592 8.75 4.62 15.41
N HIS A 593 9.44 4.83 16.55
CA HIS A 593 9.29 6.07 17.33
C HIS A 593 9.71 7.32 16.54
N HIS A 594 10.77 7.23 15.74
CA HIS A 594 11.18 8.29 14.81
C HIS A 594 10.05 8.71 13.84
N LYS A 595 9.20 7.78 13.38
CA LYS A 595 8.05 8.08 12.49
C LYS A 595 6.92 8.81 13.23
N LYS A 596 6.86 8.68 14.56
CA LYS A 596 5.88 9.35 15.44
C LYS A 596 6.40 10.69 15.98
N ASN A 597 7.72 10.93 15.95
CA ASN A 597 8.38 12.07 16.59
C ASN A 597 9.45 12.72 15.67
N PRO A 598 9.17 13.90 15.09
CA PRO A 598 10.11 14.59 14.19
C PRO A 598 11.46 14.97 14.83
N ALA A 599 11.52 15.22 16.14
CA ALA A 599 12.79 15.48 16.83
C ALA A 599 13.64 14.21 16.93
N CYS A 600 13.00 13.05 17.09
CA CYS A 600 13.66 11.74 17.03
C CYS A 600 14.15 11.39 15.62
N ASP A 601 13.36 11.68 14.57
CA ASP A 601 13.83 11.53 13.18
C ASP A 601 15.06 12.41 12.91
N ALA A 602 15.02 13.67 13.33
CA ALA A 602 16.16 14.58 13.23
C ALA A 602 17.40 14.06 13.98
N ALA A 603 17.25 13.47 15.17
CA ALA A 603 18.36 12.87 15.91
C ALA A 603 18.96 11.63 15.22
N VAL A 604 18.12 10.75 14.65
CA VAL A 604 18.59 9.61 13.83
C VAL A 604 19.37 10.11 12.61
N ARG A 605 18.85 11.12 11.90
CA ARG A 605 19.57 11.75 10.78
C ARG A 605 20.89 12.36 11.22
N MET A 606 20.91 13.13 12.30
CA MET A 606 22.15 13.71 12.85
C MET A 606 23.18 12.64 13.23
N PHE A 607 22.78 11.49 13.75
CA PHE A 607 23.70 10.37 13.98
C PHE A 607 24.24 9.83 12.65
N LEU A 608 23.37 9.53 11.69
CA LEU A 608 23.79 8.99 10.39
C LEU A 608 24.66 9.99 9.61
N ASP A 609 24.35 11.29 9.64
CA ASP A 609 25.11 12.38 9.01
C ASP A 609 26.38 12.77 9.78
N GLY A 610 26.40 12.67 11.11
CA GLY A 610 27.52 13.11 11.96
C GLY A 610 28.53 12.01 12.31
N ALA A 611 28.10 10.76 12.47
CA ALA A 611 28.98 9.69 12.93
C ALA A 611 30.04 9.30 11.89
N ASP A 612 31.26 9.04 12.36
CA ASP A 612 32.36 8.48 11.56
C ASP A 612 32.51 6.99 11.90
N PRO A 613 32.08 6.07 11.01
CA PRO A 613 32.11 4.63 11.28
C PRO A 613 33.50 4.07 11.61
N VAL A 614 34.58 4.70 11.11
CA VAL A 614 35.96 4.29 11.40
C VAL A 614 36.35 4.64 12.84
N SER A 615 35.81 5.74 13.35
CA SER A 615 36.04 6.20 14.73
C SER A 615 35.15 5.49 15.75
N LEU A 616 33.97 4.99 15.34
CA LEU A 616 33.01 4.28 16.20
C LEU A 616 33.51 2.94 16.75
N GLY A 617 34.43 2.25 16.08
CA GLY A 617 34.84 0.88 16.43
C GLY A 617 33.86 -0.19 15.91
N THR A 618 34.30 -1.45 15.86
CA THR A 618 33.61 -2.55 15.18
C THR A 618 32.15 -2.71 15.60
N TYR A 619 31.88 -2.75 16.90
CA TYR A 619 30.53 -2.93 17.44
C TYR A 619 29.55 -1.85 16.94
N ALA A 620 29.92 -0.57 17.12
CA ALA A 620 29.05 0.54 16.78
C ALA A 620 29.00 0.81 15.27
N ALA A 621 30.03 0.44 14.50
CA ALA A 621 29.97 0.39 13.04
C ALA A 621 29.00 -0.68 12.52
N GLY A 622 28.95 -1.85 13.18
CA GLY A 622 27.94 -2.88 12.90
C GLY A 622 26.52 -2.39 13.18
N VAL A 623 26.29 -1.78 14.34
CA VAL A 623 25.02 -1.15 14.72
C VAL A 623 24.64 -0.02 13.75
N TYR A 624 25.60 0.82 13.32
CA TYR A 624 25.37 1.87 12.32
C TYR A 624 24.78 1.30 11.01
N LEU A 625 25.32 0.18 10.51
CA LEU A 625 24.81 -0.49 9.31
C LEU A 625 23.39 -1.04 9.49
N MET A 626 23.08 -1.57 10.68
CA MET A 626 21.72 -2.04 11.03
C MET A 626 20.71 -0.89 11.09
N ILE A 627 21.10 0.27 11.67
CA ILE A 627 20.29 1.50 11.67
C ILE A 627 20.05 1.96 10.23
N ALA A 628 21.09 2.01 9.40
CA ALA A 628 20.99 2.47 8.02
C ALA A 628 20.10 1.56 7.15
N GLU A 629 20.16 0.23 7.32
CA GLU A 629 19.23 -0.69 6.63
C GLU A 629 17.79 -0.41 7.06
N HIS A 630 17.52 -0.32 8.37
CA HIS A 630 16.14 -0.23 8.85
C HIS A 630 15.50 1.15 8.69
N PHE A 631 16.30 2.22 8.77
CA PHE A 631 15.87 3.59 8.47
C PHE A 631 15.54 3.75 6.97
N GLY A 632 16.28 3.04 6.10
CA GLY A 632 15.92 2.85 4.69
C GLY A 632 16.10 4.07 3.79
N ASP A 633 16.78 5.12 4.28
CA ASP A 633 17.10 6.31 3.50
C ASP A 633 18.41 6.10 2.71
N ALA A 634 18.29 6.11 1.38
CA ALA A 634 19.40 5.83 0.48
C ALA A 634 20.51 6.92 0.52
N MET A 635 20.28 8.07 1.16
CA MET A 635 21.30 9.10 1.31
C MET A 635 22.53 8.67 2.10
N TYR A 636 22.39 7.66 2.95
CA TYR A 636 23.49 7.15 3.76
C TYR A 636 24.35 6.10 3.04
N MET A 637 24.03 5.73 1.79
CA MET A 637 24.80 4.73 1.03
C MET A 637 26.32 4.97 0.96
N PRO A 638 26.85 6.20 0.79
CA PRO A 638 28.30 6.44 0.83
C PRO A 638 28.92 6.09 2.20
N LYS A 639 28.23 6.42 3.30
CA LYS A 639 28.67 6.05 4.64
C LYS A 639 28.48 4.56 4.94
N VAL A 640 27.46 3.91 4.37
CA VAL A 640 27.28 2.46 4.39
C VAL A 640 28.46 1.77 3.70
N ARG A 641 28.94 2.28 2.55
CA ARG A 641 30.20 1.80 1.93
C ARG A 641 31.40 1.97 2.85
N ASN A 642 31.58 3.14 3.45
CA ASN A 642 32.71 3.40 4.36
C ASN A 642 32.66 2.50 5.62
N ALA A 643 31.50 2.31 6.24
CA ALA A 643 31.32 1.39 7.38
C ALA A 643 31.56 -0.08 6.99
N THR A 644 31.06 -0.49 5.81
CA THR A 644 31.29 -1.84 5.26
C THR A 644 32.76 -2.08 4.97
N ARG A 645 33.43 -1.13 4.34
CA ARG A 645 34.88 -1.13 4.08
C ARG A 645 35.66 -1.21 5.39
N TYR A 646 35.31 -0.40 6.39
CA TYR A 646 35.92 -0.46 7.73
C TYR A 646 35.85 -1.85 8.36
N LEU A 647 34.69 -2.53 8.29
CA LEU A 647 34.57 -3.91 8.80
C LEU A 647 35.42 -4.90 7.99
N ILE A 648 35.47 -4.78 6.66
CA ILE A 648 36.30 -5.66 5.79
C ILE A 648 37.80 -5.49 6.09
N GLU A 649 38.27 -4.24 6.21
CA GLU A 649 39.70 -3.95 6.48
C GLU A 649 40.10 -4.23 7.94
N SER A 650 39.14 -4.28 8.87
CA SER A 650 39.36 -4.54 10.30
C SER A 650 39.26 -6.01 10.71
N GLN A 651 38.89 -6.92 9.79
CA GLN A 651 38.90 -8.35 10.11
C GLN A 651 40.31 -8.81 10.48
N GLY A 652 40.45 -9.52 11.59
CA GLY A 652 41.68 -10.15 12.04
C GLY A 652 42.18 -11.25 11.10
N LYS A 653 43.39 -11.76 11.38
CA LYS A 653 44.04 -12.81 10.58
C LYS A 653 43.29 -14.13 10.68
N GLY A 654 42.76 -14.45 11.86
CA GLY A 654 41.87 -15.57 12.16
C GLY A 654 40.44 -15.38 11.67
N GLY A 655 40.10 -14.24 11.07
CA GLY A 655 38.77 -14.00 10.49
C GLY A 655 37.73 -13.46 11.47
N THR A 656 38.13 -13.03 12.67
CA THR A 656 37.25 -12.45 13.69
C THR A 656 37.52 -10.95 13.84
N TRP A 657 36.91 -10.26 14.79
CA TRP A 657 37.15 -8.84 15.03
C TRP A 657 37.39 -8.55 16.51
N GLY A 658 38.27 -7.60 16.80
CA GLY A 658 38.31 -6.88 18.07
C GLY A 658 37.34 -5.70 18.13
N TYR A 659 37.29 -5.03 19.28
CA TYR A 659 36.55 -3.75 19.44
C TYR A 659 37.25 -2.58 18.72
N GLY A 660 38.58 -2.67 18.58
CA GLY A 660 39.36 -1.83 17.68
C GLY A 660 39.26 -2.29 16.22
N GLY A 661 40.03 -1.65 15.35
CA GLY A 661 40.10 -2.01 13.93
C GLY A 661 41.12 -1.16 13.18
N ASN A 662 41.30 -1.44 11.90
CA ASN A 662 42.21 -0.68 11.05
C ASN A 662 41.70 0.76 10.92
N ARG A 663 42.43 1.75 11.46
CA ARG A 663 42.04 3.18 11.45
C ARG A 663 42.75 4.00 10.37
N ASP A 664 43.50 3.37 9.48
CA ASP A 664 44.24 4.08 8.43
C ASP A 664 43.27 4.64 7.38
N ARG A 665 43.05 5.96 7.44
CA ARG A 665 42.07 6.69 6.63
C ARG A 665 42.28 6.56 5.12
N LYS A 666 43.46 6.13 4.65
CA LYS A 666 43.72 5.90 3.21
C LYS A 666 42.83 4.80 2.61
N PHE A 667 42.30 3.88 3.43
CA PHE A 667 41.39 2.83 2.98
C PHE A 667 39.91 3.24 2.97
N TYR A 668 39.56 4.42 3.53
CA TYR A 668 38.18 4.85 3.81
C TYR A 668 37.78 6.15 3.11
N ALA A 669 38.62 6.63 2.20
CA ALA A 669 38.38 7.81 1.39
C ALA A 669 37.80 7.42 0.02
N GLU A 670 36.52 7.06 -0.03
CA GLU A 670 35.76 7.26 -1.27
C GLU A 670 35.58 8.76 -1.52
N THR A 671 35.71 9.20 -2.77
CA THR A 671 35.43 10.58 -3.18
C THR A 671 34.02 10.95 -2.71
N PRO A 672 33.82 12.10 -2.03
CA PRO A 672 32.47 12.62 -1.83
C PRO A 672 31.73 12.64 -3.17
N PRO A 673 30.40 12.41 -3.22
CA PRO A 673 29.65 12.71 -4.43
C PRO A 673 29.98 14.13 -4.86
N ASP A 674 30.03 14.42 -6.17
CA ASP A 674 30.40 15.76 -6.64
C ASP A 674 29.37 16.79 -6.15
N LEU A 675 29.70 17.42 -5.01
CA LEU A 675 28.87 18.40 -4.33
C LEU A 675 29.02 19.78 -4.97
N SER A 676 29.78 19.96 -6.05
CA SER A 676 29.82 21.23 -6.77
C SER A 676 28.50 21.54 -7.49
N ASP A 677 27.73 20.50 -7.85
CA ASP A 677 26.54 20.67 -8.67
C ASP A 677 25.27 21.00 -7.85
N PRO A 678 24.48 22.02 -8.24
CA PRO A 678 23.20 22.34 -7.64
C PRO A 678 22.12 21.26 -7.74
N LEU A 679 22.17 20.30 -8.67
CA LEU A 679 21.26 19.15 -8.70
C LEU A 679 22.05 17.84 -8.53
N SER A 680 21.79 17.12 -7.45
CA SER A 680 22.44 15.84 -7.12
C SER A 680 21.41 14.71 -7.04
N ILE A 681 21.82 13.47 -7.33
CA ILE A 681 20.97 12.28 -7.18
C ILE A 681 21.53 11.40 -6.08
N VAL A 682 20.63 10.88 -5.27
CA VAL A 682 20.92 10.24 -4.00
C VAL A 682 20.09 8.96 -3.89
N GLY A 683 20.75 7.80 -3.86
CA GLY A 683 20.09 6.51 -4.04
C GLY A 683 19.86 6.16 -5.52
N GLY A 684 19.27 4.99 -5.74
CA GLY A 684 19.17 4.40 -7.08
C GLY A 684 20.45 3.68 -7.50
N LYS A 685 20.36 2.39 -7.82
CA LYS A 685 21.46 1.60 -8.40
C LYS A 685 21.22 1.30 -9.88
N PRO A 686 22.26 1.30 -10.74
CA PRO A 686 22.15 0.75 -12.08
C PRO A 686 21.67 -0.70 -12.06
N THR A 687 20.60 -0.99 -12.79
CA THR A 687 20.03 -2.35 -12.94
C THR A 687 20.53 -3.06 -14.19
N GLU A 688 21.14 -2.32 -15.12
CA GLU A 688 21.68 -2.79 -16.40
C GLU A 688 22.90 -1.90 -16.76
N GLY A 689 23.89 -2.45 -17.47
CA GLY A 689 25.04 -1.71 -18.03
C GLY A 689 26.30 -1.63 -17.15
N PRO A 690 27.40 -1.02 -17.64
CA PRO A 690 28.63 -0.87 -16.85
C PRO A 690 28.35 -0.10 -15.55
N GLY A 691 28.59 -0.75 -14.41
CA GLY A 691 28.20 -0.24 -13.08
C GLY A 691 26.95 -0.87 -12.46
N SER A 692 26.24 -1.78 -13.15
CA SER A 692 25.21 -2.63 -12.53
C SER A 692 25.80 -3.76 -11.70
N ASP A 693 27.02 -4.19 -12.03
CA ASP A 693 27.87 -4.96 -11.14
C ASP A 693 28.77 -4.01 -10.35
N GLU A 694 28.38 -3.74 -9.10
CA GLU A 694 29.39 -3.39 -8.10
C GLU A 694 30.39 -4.55 -8.01
N ALA A 695 31.68 -4.23 -8.12
CA ALA A 695 32.75 -5.19 -7.84
C ALA A 695 32.63 -5.68 -6.40
N VAL A 696 32.99 -6.94 -6.16
CA VAL A 696 33.10 -7.48 -4.80
C VAL A 696 34.03 -6.57 -4.00
N MET A 697 33.63 -6.18 -2.78
CA MET A 697 34.41 -5.29 -1.92
C MET A 697 35.60 -6.05 -1.30
N THR A 698 36.53 -6.50 -2.14
CA THR A 698 37.75 -7.21 -1.70
C THR A 698 38.60 -6.33 -0.81
N ARG A 699 39.27 -6.95 0.18
CA ARG A 699 40.14 -6.26 1.15
C ARG A 699 41.33 -5.58 0.44
N ILE A 700 41.68 -4.38 0.88
CA ILE A 700 42.77 -3.56 0.29
C ILE A 700 44.01 -3.56 1.19
N SER A 701 43.83 -3.64 2.51
CA SER A 701 44.92 -3.77 3.47
C SER A 701 45.59 -5.14 3.40
N LYS A 702 46.80 -5.24 3.96
CA LYS A 702 47.38 -6.55 4.29
C LYS A 702 46.43 -7.33 5.23
N PRO A 703 46.37 -8.68 5.13
CA PRO A 703 45.48 -9.50 5.97
C PRO A 703 45.70 -9.34 7.49
N GLU A 704 46.88 -8.90 7.92
CA GLU A 704 47.29 -8.74 9.31
C GLU A 704 46.94 -7.36 9.91
N ALA A 705 46.25 -6.47 9.17
CA ALA A 705 45.98 -5.10 9.62
C ALA A 705 44.76 -4.96 10.57
N GLY A 706 44.06 -6.07 10.85
CA GLY A 706 42.96 -6.14 11.80
C GLY A 706 43.34 -6.99 13.01
N GLU A 707 42.62 -6.79 14.11
CA GLU A 707 42.77 -7.56 15.34
C GLU A 707 41.67 -8.62 15.41
N ASP A 708 42.03 -9.87 15.72
CA ASP A 708 41.07 -10.89 16.12
C ASP A 708 40.56 -10.62 17.55
N GLY A 709 39.39 -11.15 17.89
CA GLY A 709 38.75 -10.89 19.18
C GLY A 709 37.69 -11.93 19.52
N ASP A 710 36.64 -11.51 20.22
CA ASP A 710 35.64 -12.40 20.79
C ASP A 710 34.38 -12.58 19.94
N ASN A 711 33.58 -13.57 20.35
CA ASN A 711 32.27 -13.91 19.80
C ASN A 711 31.22 -12.78 20.03
N SER A 712 31.40 -11.94 21.05
CA SER A 712 30.49 -10.83 21.34
C SER A 712 30.56 -9.72 20.30
N VAL A 713 31.76 -9.23 19.97
CA VAL A 713 31.94 -8.18 18.95
C VAL A 713 31.89 -8.74 17.52
N THR A 714 32.40 -9.97 17.29
CA THR A 714 32.38 -10.62 15.96
C THR A 714 30.97 -10.74 15.40
N GLN A 715 29.97 -11.08 16.22
CA GLN A 715 28.58 -11.18 15.75
C GLN A 715 28.06 -9.83 15.22
N TYR A 716 28.49 -8.69 15.76
CA TYR A 716 28.01 -7.36 15.34
C TYR A 716 28.68 -6.90 14.05
N ALA A 717 29.94 -7.28 13.81
CA ALA A 717 30.55 -7.14 12.48
C ALA A 717 29.75 -7.93 11.43
N ILE A 718 29.38 -9.17 11.74
CA ILE A 718 28.64 -10.07 10.86
C ILE A 718 27.19 -9.61 10.63
N LEU A 719 26.49 -9.10 11.65
CA LEU A 719 25.17 -8.47 11.52
C LEU A 719 25.23 -7.19 10.67
N GLY A 720 26.27 -6.35 10.87
CA GLY A 720 26.49 -5.16 10.07
C GLY A 720 26.76 -5.47 8.59
N LEU A 721 27.64 -6.44 8.32
CA LEU A 721 27.94 -6.90 6.95
C LEU A 721 26.72 -7.60 6.30
N HIS A 722 25.88 -8.30 7.07
CA HIS A 722 24.61 -8.84 6.58
C HIS A 722 23.65 -7.71 6.18
N SER A 723 23.57 -6.66 6.99
CA SER A 723 22.77 -5.46 6.69
C SER A 723 23.28 -4.77 5.41
N ALA A 724 24.60 -4.61 5.27
CA ALA A 724 25.25 -4.09 4.07
C ALA A 724 24.95 -4.94 2.81
N ALA A 725 24.99 -6.27 2.93
CA ALA A 725 24.65 -7.19 1.85
C ALA A 725 23.17 -7.09 1.44
N ARG A 726 22.27 -6.86 2.40
CA ARG A 726 20.82 -6.61 2.15
C ARG A 726 20.55 -5.24 1.53
N MET A 727 21.43 -4.26 1.76
CA MET A 727 21.51 -2.99 1.00
C MET A 727 22.21 -3.16 -0.37
N GLY A 728 22.57 -4.39 -0.73
CA GLY A 728 23.07 -4.78 -2.04
C GLY A 728 24.56 -4.50 -2.26
N LEU A 729 25.38 -4.48 -1.21
CA LEU A 729 26.85 -4.49 -1.32
C LEU A 729 27.36 -5.93 -1.41
N LYS A 730 28.30 -6.21 -2.33
CA LYS A 730 28.86 -7.57 -2.50
C LYS A 730 30.05 -7.78 -1.56
N ILE A 731 29.83 -8.47 -0.45
CA ILE A 731 30.87 -8.82 0.54
C ILE A 731 31.64 -10.07 0.08
N PRO A 732 32.97 -10.17 0.25
CA PRO A 732 33.75 -11.28 -0.27
C PRO A 732 33.41 -12.64 0.40
N PRO A 733 33.26 -13.75 -0.36
CA PRO A 733 32.91 -15.06 0.19
C PRO A 733 33.95 -15.62 1.19
N GLU A 734 35.23 -15.31 1.00
CA GLU A 734 36.32 -15.75 1.87
C GLU A 734 36.27 -15.12 3.27
N LEU A 735 35.69 -13.93 3.42
CA LEU A 735 35.49 -13.26 4.71
C LEU A 735 34.52 -14.07 5.58
N TRP A 736 33.39 -14.50 5.00
CA TRP A 736 32.40 -15.34 5.66
C TRP A 736 32.97 -16.71 6.01
N LYS A 737 33.72 -17.33 5.08
CA LYS A 737 34.34 -18.65 5.31
C LYS A 737 35.33 -18.61 6.48
N LYS A 738 36.24 -17.64 6.53
CA LYS A 738 37.20 -17.52 7.64
C LYS A 738 36.49 -17.34 8.98
N THR A 739 35.48 -16.47 9.04
CA THR A 739 34.69 -16.27 10.26
C THR A 739 34.00 -17.57 10.69
N TYR A 740 33.41 -18.30 9.73
CA TYR A 740 32.77 -19.59 9.98
C TYR A 740 33.74 -20.62 10.56
N ASP A 741 34.89 -20.83 9.91
CA ASP A 741 35.88 -21.82 10.34
C ASP A 741 36.38 -21.55 11.78
N THR A 742 36.62 -20.29 12.12
CA THR A 742 37.12 -19.90 13.45
C THR A 742 36.04 -19.94 14.53
N VAL A 743 34.85 -19.37 14.30
CA VAL A 743 33.75 -19.43 15.28
C VAL A 743 33.31 -20.88 15.51
N LYS A 744 33.34 -21.74 14.47
CA LYS A 744 33.09 -23.18 14.60
C LYS A 744 34.09 -23.86 15.55
N SER A 745 35.35 -23.42 15.55
CA SER A 745 36.39 -23.99 16.42
C SER A 745 36.21 -23.65 17.91
N TRP A 746 35.35 -22.67 18.24
CA TRP A 746 35.06 -22.25 19.61
C TRP A 746 33.90 -23.01 20.27
N GLN A 747 33.17 -23.86 19.52
CA GLN A 747 32.10 -24.68 20.09
C GLN A 747 32.68 -25.72 21.05
N GLN A 748 32.14 -25.77 22.27
CA GLN A 748 32.59 -26.70 23.30
C GLN A 748 32.04 -28.13 23.07
N GLU A 749 32.51 -29.10 23.86
CA GLU A 749 31.98 -30.48 23.82
C GLU A 749 30.47 -30.53 24.17
N ASP A 750 29.99 -29.62 25.02
CA ASP A 750 28.56 -29.49 25.35
C ASP A 750 27.72 -28.86 24.23
N GLY A 751 28.32 -28.43 23.11
CA GLY A 751 27.62 -27.79 21.98
C GLY A 751 27.34 -26.30 22.18
N GLY A 752 27.59 -25.74 23.35
CA GLY A 752 27.50 -24.30 23.59
C GLY A 752 28.74 -23.54 23.11
N PHE A 753 28.69 -22.21 23.26
CA PHE A 753 29.81 -21.33 22.94
C PHE A 753 30.11 -20.38 24.10
N GLY A 754 31.39 -20.16 24.35
CA GLY A 754 31.91 -19.11 25.21
C GLY A 754 32.23 -17.80 24.47
N TYR A 755 32.93 -16.91 25.18
CA TYR A 755 33.42 -15.62 24.70
C TYR A 755 34.60 -15.79 23.71
N HIS A 756 35.54 -16.70 23.99
CA HIS A 756 36.70 -17.05 23.15
C HIS A 756 36.90 -18.59 23.01
N GLY A 757 35.82 -19.37 23.01
CA GLY A 757 35.94 -20.84 23.12
C GLY A 757 36.33 -21.31 24.53
N ASP A 758 36.00 -20.51 25.54
CA ASP A 758 35.91 -20.85 26.94
C ASP A 758 34.50 -21.40 27.29
N ARG A 759 34.16 -21.42 28.59
CA ARG A 759 32.92 -22.02 29.11
C ARG A 759 31.67 -21.52 28.40
N SER A 760 30.80 -22.44 27.99
CA SER A 760 29.52 -22.15 27.34
C SER A 760 28.55 -21.36 28.21
N TYR A 761 27.93 -20.32 27.63
CA TYR A 761 26.80 -19.60 28.25
C TYR A 761 25.82 -19.03 27.22
N GLY A 762 24.62 -18.65 27.65
CA GLY A 762 23.48 -18.37 26.77
C GLY A 762 23.73 -17.30 25.72
N SER A 763 24.12 -16.09 26.13
CA SER A 763 24.34 -14.97 25.19
C SER A 763 25.40 -15.26 24.14
N MET A 764 26.46 -16.03 24.46
CA MET A 764 27.49 -16.39 23.49
C MET A 764 27.10 -17.60 22.63
N THR A 765 26.30 -18.53 23.17
CA THR A 765 25.73 -19.62 22.37
C THR A 765 24.79 -19.07 21.29
N CYS A 766 23.97 -18.06 21.63
CA CYS A 766 23.19 -17.32 20.63
C CYS A 766 24.06 -16.60 19.58
N ALA A 767 25.17 -15.99 20.02
CA ALA A 767 26.11 -15.33 19.13
C ALA A 767 26.77 -16.27 18.11
N GLY A 768 27.22 -17.45 18.58
CA GLY A 768 27.81 -18.49 17.74
C GLY A 768 26.82 -19.04 16.71
N VAL A 769 25.63 -19.46 17.16
CA VAL A 769 24.55 -19.96 16.30
C VAL A 769 24.15 -18.94 15.23
N GLY A 770 23.92 -17.68 15.60
CA GLY A 770 23.56 -16.62 14.66
C GLY A 770 24.68 -16.33 13.65
N THR A 771 25.92 -16.24 14.11
CA THR A 771 27.10 -15.97 13.26
C THR A 771 27.33 -17.08 12.24
N LEU A 772 27.34 -18.35 12.67
CA LEU A 772 27.55 -19.49 11.79
C LEU A 772 26.46 -19.59 10.71
N THR A 773 25.20 -19.38 11.10
CA THR A 773 24.07 -19.40 10.15
C THR A 773 24.19 -18.28 9.11
N LEU A 774 24.55 -17.06 9.52
CA LEU A 774 24.74 -15.93 8.61
C LEU A 774 25.91 -16.15 7.64
N CYS A 775 27.02 -16.70 8.12
CA CYS A 775 28.14 -17.06 7.24
C CYS A 775 27.75 -18.15 6.23
N ARG A 776 27.05 -19.22 6.65
CA ARG A 776 26.54 -20.25 5.73
C ARG A 776 25.62 -19.65 4.67
N TYR A 777 24.67 -18.80 5.07
CA TYR A 777 23.77 -18.11 4.15
C TYR A 777 24.54 -17.30 3.08
N HIS A 778 25.53 -16.50 3.48
CA HIS A 778 26.32 -15.71 2.54
C HIS A 778 27.32 -16.53 1.71
N MET A 779 27.66 -17.75 2.12
CA MET A 779 28.37 -18.74 1.30
C MET A 779 27.46 -19.46 0.27
N GLY A 780 26.15 -19.18 0.27
CA GLY A 780 25.20 -19.71 -0.72
C GLY A 780 24.42 -20.96 -0.27
N GLU A 781 24.50 -21.32 1.00
CA GLU A 781 23.77 -22.47 1.56
C GLU A 781 22.25 -22.24 1.53
N LYS A 782 21.51 -23.19 0.95
CA LYS A 782 20.04 -23.08 0.79
C LYS A 782 19.30 -23.20 2.12
N GLU A 783 19.79 -24.05 3.01
CA GLU A 783 19.22 -24.30 4.34
C GLU A 783 20.32 -24.10 5.40
N PRO A 784 20.72 -22.85 5.66
CA PRO A 784 21.95 -22.55 6.42
C PRO A 784 21.90 -22.95 7.90
N GLY A 785 20.72 -23.29 8.43
CA GLY A 785 20.55 -23.85 9.77
C GLY A 785 20.67 -25.38 9.86
N VAL A 786 20.79 -26.09 8.72
CA VAL A 786 21.00 -27.55 8.67
C VAL A 786 22.51 -27.81 8.70
N ASP A 787 23.07 -27.75 9.90
CA ASP A 787 24.48 -27.97 10.20
C ASP A 787 24.65 -28.54 11.61
N GLU A 788 25.51 -29.54 11.78
CA GLU A 788 25.74 -30.19 13.07
C GLU A 788 26.18 -29.22 14.19
N ILE A 789 27.01 -28.24 13.88
CA ILE A 789 27.52 -27.26 14.86
C ILE A 789 26.36 -26.35 15.27
N ILE A 790 25.54 -25.90 14.32
CA ILE A 790 24.34 -25.10 14.59
C ILE A 790 23.33 -25.91 15.42
N GLU A 791 23.00 -27.14 15.02
CA GLU A 791 22.04 -28.01 15.71
C GLU A 791 22.47 -28.40 17.13
N ARG A 792 23.77 -28.56 17.38
CA ARG A 792 24.32 -28.74 18.73
C ARG A 792 24.19 -27.48 19.59
N GLY A 793 24.37 -26.29 18.99
CA GLY A 793 24.14 -25.01 19.67
C GLY A 793 22.67 -24.78 20.02
N ILE A 794 21.75 -25.20 19.16
CA ILE A 794 20.30 -25.18 19.45
C ILE A 794 19.96 -26.19 20.55
N GLY A 795 20.54 -27.39 20.52
CA GLY A 795 20.39 -28.39 21.58
C GLY A 795 20.87 -27.90 22.96
N TRP A 796 21.98 -27.15 22.99
CA TRP A 796 22.43 -26.48 24.23
C TRP A 796 21.40 -25.43 24.70
N LEU A 797 20.89 -24.59 23.79
CA LEU A 797 19.91 -23.55 24.12
C LEU A 797 18.55 -24.10 24.56
N ASP A 798 18.16 -25.29 24.09
CA ASP A 798 16.95 -25.99 24.53
C ASP A 798 17.11 -26.54 25.95
N VAL A 799 18.16 -27.34 26.20
CA VAL A 799 18.49 -27.91 27.52
C VAL A 799 18.70 -26.82 28.59
N LYS A 800 19.20 -25.64 28.18
CA LYS A 800 19.44 -24.49 29.06
C LYS A 800 18.42 -23.37 28.89
N PHE A 801 17.26 -23.63 28.26
CA PHE A 801 16.30 -22.58 27.92
C PHE A 801 15.86 -21.75 29.12
N SER A 802 15.83 -20.43 28.95
CA SER A 802 15.49 -19.47 29.99
C SER A 802 14.95 -18.18 29.39
N VAL A 803 14.03 -17.53 30.12
CA VAL A 803 13.64 -16.14 29.84
C VAL A 803 13.92 -15.20 31.02
N THR A 804 14.42 -15.70 32.16
CA THR A 804 14.55 -14.95 33.41
C THR A 804 15.99 -14.76 33.90
N GLN A 805 16.93 -15.55 33.36
CA GLN A 805 18.37 -15.52 33.66
C GLN A 805 19.16 -15.76 32.36
N ASN A 806 20.41 -15.27 32.27
CA ASN A 806 21.36 -15.68 31.22
C ASN A 806 21.97 -17.04 31.64
N PRO A 807 21.63 -18.17 30.96
CA PRO A 807 22.06 -19.49 31.40
C PRO A 807 23.59 -19.58 31.47
N GLU A 808 24.08 -20.12 32.59
CA GLU A 808 25.51 -20.25 32.87
C GLU A 808 26.30 -18.92 32.92
N ASN A 809 25.65 -17.78 33.25
CA ASN A 809 26.35 -16.49 33.41
C ASN A 809 25.87 -15.62 34.59
N SER A 810 25.51 -16.24 35.72
CA SER A 810 25.33 -15.55 37.01
C SER A 810 24.47 -14.28 36.95
N ASP A 811 23.28 -14.40 36.32
CA ASP A 811 22.32 -13.31 36.03
C ASP A 811 22.86 -12.09 35.27
N SER A 812 24.10 -12.11 34.80
CA SER A 812 24.69 -11.00 34.03
C SER A 812 24.29 -11.06 32.55
N TRP A 813 24.05 -9.90 31.94
CA TRP A 813 23.70 -9.77 30.53
C TRP A 813 22.41 -10.52 30.14
N LEU A 814 21.37 -10.41 30.97
CA LEU A 814 20.05 -11.02 30.74
C LEU A 814 19.38 -10.42 29.51
N TYR A 815 19.28 -9.09 29.43
CA TYR A 815 18.55 -8.44 28.34
C TYR A 815 19.29 -8.59 27.01
N TYR A 816 20.62 -8.52 27.05
CA TYR A 816 21.48 -8.90 25.92
C TYR A 816 21.30 -10.35 25.47
N TYR A 817 21.21 -11.32 26.40
CA TYR A 817 20.90 -12.72 26.09
C TYR A 817 19.54 -12.86 25.41
N LEU A 818 18.49 -12.21 25.90
CA LEU A 818 17.17 -12.24 25.27
C LEU A 818 17.24 -11.73 23.83
N TYR A 819 17.93 -10.62 23.58
CA TYR A 819 18.14 -10.14 22.20
C TYR A 819 19.00 -11.10 21.35
N GLY A 820 19.94 -11.83 21.96
CA GLY A 820 20.61 -12.98 21.33
C GLY A 820 19.62 -14.08 20.91
N MET A 821 18.71 -14.46 21.79
CA MET A 821 17.69 -15.48 21.55
C MET A 821 16.70 -15.06 20.46
N GLU A 822 16.30 -13.79 20.42
CA GLU A 822 15.52 -13.22 19.31
C GLU A 822 16.26 -13.36 17.99
N ARG A 823 17.55 -12.99 17.94
CA ARG A 823 18.37 -13.14 16.74
C ARG A 823 18.42 -14.58 16.25
N VAL A 824 18.61 -15.55 17.14
CA VAL A 824 18.59 -16.99 16.79
C VAL A 824 17.26 -17.38 16.14
N GLY A 825 16.12 -17.10 16.80
CA GLY A 825 14.79 -17.42 16.27
C GLY A 825 14.49 -16.75 14.93
N ARG A 826 14.90 -15.48 14.76
CA ARG A 826 14.70 -14.73 13.52
C ARG A 826 15.59 -15.17 12.36
N ILE A 827 16.87 -15.45 12.63
CA ILE A 827 17.84 -15.87 11.61
C ILE A 827 17.53 -17.29 11.12
N LEU A 828 17.20 -18.22 12.02
CA LEU A 828 16.80 -19.59 11.66
C LEU A 828 15.37 -19.68 11.11
N ASP A 829 14.61 -18.59 11.17
CA ASP A 829 13.19 -18.52 10.77
C ASP A 829 12.34 -19.58 11.50
N THR A 830 12.51 -19.63 12.83
CA THR A 830 11.83 -20.53 13.76
C THR A 830 11.17 -19.78 14.92
N GLU A 831 10.04 -20.32 15.37
CA GLU A 831 9.29 -19.85 16.54
C GLU A 831 9.69 -20.63 17.82
N TYR A 832 10.53 -21.66 17.68
CA TYR A 832 10.90 -22.60 18.74
C TYR A 832 12.42 -22.72 18.92
N ILE A 833 12.84 -22.98 20.15
CA ILE A 833 14.17 -23.47 20.51
C ILE A 833 13.94 -24.78 21.24
N GLY A 834 14.09 -25.89 20.51
CA GLY A 834 13.59 -27.21 20.94
C GLY A 834 12.10 -27.16 21.25
N ASP A 835 11.71 -27.54 22.47
CA ASP A 835 10.29 -27.55 22.87
C ASP A 835 9.76 -26.17 23.28
N ASN A 836 10.62 -25.14 23.34
CA ASN A 836 10.31 -23.85 23.94
C ASN A 836 9.97 -22.76 22.91
N GLU A 837 8.73 -22.23 22.94
CA GLU A 837 8.32 -21.11 22.09
C GLU A 837 8.91 -19.78 22.62
N TRP A 838 10.07 -19.39 22.09
CA TRP A 838 10.94 -18.36 22.68
C TRP A 838 10.26 -16.99 22.81
N TYR A 839 9.42 -16.61 21.84
CA TYR A 839 8.88 -15.25 21.77
C TYR A 839 7.73 -14.98 22.75
N PRO A 840 6.65 -15.79 22.84
CA PRO A 840 5.59 -15.53 23.81
C PRO A 840 6.06 -15.56 25.26
N PHE A 841 6.98 -16.49 25.60
CA PHE A 841 7.55 -16.55 26.95
C PHE A 841 8.44 -15.34 27.27
N GLY A 842 9.34 -14.94 26.36
CA GLY A 842 10.17 -13.75 26.54
C GLY A 842 9.36 -12.45 26.56
N ALA A 843 8.34 -12.33 25.70
CA ALA A 843 7.44 -11.18 25.69
C ALA A 843 6.63 -11.08 26.99
N LYS A 844 6.12 -12.20 27.52
CA LYS A 844 5.42 -12.24 28.83
C LYS A 844 6.32 -11.75 29.95
N MET A 845 7.55 -12.27 30.01
CA MET A 845 8.53 -11.85 30.99
C MET A 845 8.77 -10.34 30.90
N LEU A 846 9.14 -9.83 29.72
CA LEU A 846 9.42 -8.40 29.52
C LEU A 846 8.22 -7.50 29.85
N VAL A 847 7.00 -7.84 29.39
CA VAL A 847 5.80 -7.06 29.73
C VAL A 847 5.54 -7.05 31.25
N SER A 848 5.81 -8.15 31.95
CA SER A 848 5.66 -8.22 33.42
C SER A 848 6.77 -7.54 34.24
N LYS A 849 7.89 -7.18 33.60
CA LYS A 849 9.08 -6.58 34.24
C LYS A 849 9.33 -5.13 33.84
N GLN A 850 8.48 -4.54 33.01
CA GLN A 850 8.59 -3.12 32.66
C GLN A 850 8.18 -2.24 33.86
N MET A 851 8.97 -1.19 34.10
CA MET A 851 8.71 -0.19 35.14
C MET A 851 7.64 0.81 34.70
N ASP A 852 7.05 1.53 35.66
CA ASP A 852 5.99 2.52 35.41
C ASP A 852 6.43 3.67 34.47
N ASP A 853 7.73 4.02 34.48
CA ASP A 853 8.31 5.04 33.60
C ASP A 853 8.60 4.53 32.17
N GLY A 854 8.32 3.25 31.90
CA GLY A 854 8.56 2.57 30.64
C GLY A 854 9.91 1.87 30.52
N SER A 855 10.83 2.06 31.47
CA SER A 855 12.14 1.41 31.44
C SER A 855 12.07 -0.09 31.76
N TRP A 856 13.14 -0.79 31.38
CA TRP A 856 13.57 -2.01 32.04
C TRP A 856 14.85 -1.73 32.82
N ILE A 857 15.01 -2.43 33.94
CA ILE A 857 16.16 -2.28 34.84
C ILE A 857 16.80 -3.64 35.10
N HIS A 858 18.10 -3.61 35.42
CA HIS A 858 18.84 -4.79 35.87
C HIS A 858 19.96 -4.41 36.84
N THR A 859 20.79 -5.38 37.21
CA THR A 859 21.98 -5.18 38.04
C THR A 859 23.29 -5.44 37.26
N GLY A 860 24.43 -5.05 37.84
CA GLY A 860 25.74 -5.32 37.27
C GLY A 860 26.01 -4.51 36.00
N GLN A 861 26.46 -5.18 34.93
CA GLN A 861 26.81 -4.53 33.66
C GLN A 861 25.60 -3.94 32.90
N GLU A 862 24.37 -4.35 33.23
CA GLU A 862 23.13 -3.81 32.65
C GLU A 862 22.40 -2.85 33.63
N ALA A 863 23.12 -2.27 34.60
CA ALA A 863 22.52 -1.41 35.63
C ALA A 863 22.03 -0.04 35.13
N ASP A 864 22.55 0.47 34.01
CA ASP A 864 22.10 1.75 33.43
C ASP A 864 20.83 1.54 32.56
N PRO A 865 19.62 2.00 32.98
CA PRO A 865 18.34 1.57 32.40
C PRO A 865 18.15 1.73 30.87
N PRO A 866 18.75 2.71 30.16
CA PRO A 866 18.64 2.79 28.71
C PRO A 866 19.23 1.58 27.97
N LEU A 867 20.21 0.89 28.56
CA LEU A 867 20.84 -0.29 27.96
C LEU A 867 19.91 -1.53 27.91
N PRO A 868 19.40 -2.08 29.04
CA PRO A 868 18.43 -3.18 29.02
C PRO A 868 17.11 -2.78 28.35
N THR A 869 16.68 -1.52 28.46
CA THR A 869 15.50 -1.02 27.72
C THR A 869 15.69 -1.13 26.20
N SER A 870 16.88 -0.82 25.69
CA SER A 870 17.17 -0.97 24.26
C SER A 870 17.08 -2.42 23.80
N PHE A 871 17.68 -3.35 24.53
CA PHE A 871 17.58 -4.78 24.21
C PHE A 871 16.16 -5.34 24.36
N ALA A 872 15.40 -4.92 25.38
CA ALA A 872 14.01 -5.28 25.56
C ALA A 872 13.13 -4.85 24.37
N LEU A 873 13.32 -3.62 23.86
CA LEU A 873 12.63 -3.16 22.66
C LEU A 873 13.03 -3.94 21.41
N LEU A 874 14.32 -4.26 21.22
CA LEU A 874 14.79 -5.04 20.09
C LEU A 874 14.20 -6.47 20.11
N PHE A 875 14.07 -7.09 21.30
CA PHE A 875 13.33 -8.34 21.47
C PHE A 875 11.86 -8.19 21.12
N LEU A 876 11.15 -7.27 21.77
CA LEU A 876 9.69 -7.13 21.64
C LEU A 876 9.28 -6.79 20.20
N THR A 877 10.04 -5.91 19.53
CA THR A 877 9.80 -5.54 18.13
C THR A 877 10.21 -6.63 17.12
N ARG A 878 10.85 -7.72 17.56
CA ARG A 878 11.50 -8.71 16.70
C ARG A 878 12.41 -8.02 15.68
N ALA A 879 13.34 -7.19 16.14
CA ALA A 879 14.16 -6.31 15.33
C ALA A 879 14.85 -7.03 14.15
N THR A 880 15.28 -8.27 14.35
CA THR A 880 16.15 -8.97 13.39
C THR A 880 15.37 -9.45 12.16
N PRO A 881 15.84 -9.16 10.93
CA PRO A 881 15.25 -9.70 9.71
C PRO A 881 15.49 -11.21 9.62
N ASN A 882 14.62 -11.93 8.91
CA ASN A 882 14.91 -13.30 8.52
C ASN A 882 15.75 -13.33 7.23
N LEU A 883 16.35 -14.48 6.94
CA LEU A 883 17.26 -14.68 5.80
C LEU A 883 16.57 -14.58 4.43
N THR A 884 15.24 -14.57 4.39
CA THR A 884 14.48 -14.37 3.16
C THR A 884 14.59 -12.91 2.71
N ILE A 885 15.49 -12.62 1.76
CA ILE A 885 15.44 -11.38 0.99
C ILE A 885 14.23 -11.48 0.07
N ALA A 886 13.08 -10.98 0.55
CA ALA A 886 11.90 -10.82 -0.30
C ALA A 886 12.29 -9.94 -1.49
N LYS A 887 12.17 -10.51 -2.71
CA LYS A 887 12.41 -9.77 -3.94
C LYS A 887 11.45 -8.57 -3.93
N LYS A 888 12.00 -7.36 -3.81
CA LYS A 888 11.19 -6.15 -3.84
C LYS A 888 10.58 -6.07 -5.24
N GLU A 889 9.28 -6.30 -5.33
CA GLU A 889 8.50 -6.17 -6.56
C GLU A 889 7.47 -5.05 -6.39
N GLY A 890 7.39 -4.16 -7.37
CA GLY A 890 6.60 -2.93 -7.30
C GLY A 890 7.38 -1.70 -7.79
N PRO A 891 6.69 -0.56 -8.00
CA PRO A 891 7.33 0.68 -8.42
C PRO A 891 8.24 1.22 -7.31
N GLY A 892 9.39 1.76 -7.70
CA GLY A 892 10.17 2.61 -6.82
C GLY A 892 9.60 4.03 -6.75
N THR A 893 10.16 4.85 -5.86
CA THR A 893 9.76 6.25 -5.69
C THR A 893 10.94 7.16 -6.05
N LEU A 894 10.73 8.13 -6.94
CA LEU A 894 11.66 9.24 -7.13
C LEU A 894 11.10 10.47 -6.42
N LYS A 895 11.75 10.90 -5.34
CA LYS A 895 11.38 12.08 -4.54
C LYS A 895 12.24 13.27 -4.95
N THR A 896 11.66 14.46 -5.03
CA THR A 896 12.44 15.70 -5.15
C THR A 896 12.54 16.40 -3.79
N GLU A 897 13.72 16.92 -3.46
CA GLU A 897 13.99 17.62 -2.20
C GLU A 897 14.92 18.81 -2.45
N VAL A 898 14.74 19.89 -1.73
CA VAL A 898 15.77 20.94 -1.62
C VAL A 898 16.62 20.63 -0.39
N THR A 899 17.94 20.82 -0.44
CA THR A 899 18.74 20.90 0.80
C THR A 899 18.29 22.15 1.54
N THR A 900 17.34 21.99 2.45
CA THR A 900 16.73 23.08 3.22
C THR A 900 17.84 23.96 3.80
N PRO A 901 18.10 25.16 3.26
CA PRO A 901 19.02 26.05 3.92
C PRO A 901 18.33 26.48 5.23
N PRO A 902 19.06 26.59 6.36
CA PRO A 902 18.50 27.09 7.62
C PRO A 902 18.27 28.61 7.54
N MET A 903 17.42 29.05 6.60
CA MET A 903 17.02 30.43 6.39
C MET A 903 15.82 30.75 7.28
N ASN A 904 16.10 30.81 8.57
CA ASN A 904 15.15 31.14 9.61
C ASN A 904 14.83 32.64 9.69
N ARG A 905 15.02 33.45 8.65
CA ARG A 905 14.82 34.91 8.73
C ARG A 905 14.21 35.46 7.44
N ILE A 906 12.98 35.92 7.51
CA ILE A 906 12.19 36.35 6.35
C ILE A 906 11.66 37.76 6.59
N TYR A 907 11.79 38.65 5.61
CA TYR A 907 11.21 39.98 5.62
C TYR A 907 10.21 40.06 4.47
N ILE A 908 8.95 40.37 4.76
CA ILE A 908 7.88 40.51 3.76
C ILE A 908 7.53 41.99 3.63
N ILE A 909 7.51 42.52 2.40
CA ILE A 909 6.87 43.79 2.04
C ILE A 909 5.57 43.45 1.32
N MET A 910 4.44 43.81 1.92
CA MET A 910 3.10 43.55 1.37
C MET A 910 2.46 44.83 0.81
N ASP A 911 2.01 44.76 -0.43
CA ASP A 911 1.16 45.77 -1.04
C ASP A 911 -0.27 45.73 -0.47
N ALA A 912 -0.76 46.91 -0.12
CA ALA A 912 -2.14 47.17 0.27
C ALA A 912 -2.59 48.54 -0.30
N SER A 913 -2.11 48.88 -1.49
CA SER A 913 -2.55 50.04 -2.27
C SER A 913 -4.00 49.87 -2.77
N GLY A 914 -4.52 50.90 -3.43
CA GLY A 914 -5.89 50.93 -3.96
C GLY A 914 -6.15 49.95 -5.12
N SER A 915 -5.14 49.64 -5.94
CA SER A 915 -5.27 48.66 -7.05
C SER A 915 -5.61 47.27 -6.55
N MET A 916 -5.09 46.88 -5.38
CA MET A 916 -5.37 45.61 -4.73
C MET A 916 -6.87 45.42 -4.34
N LEU A 917 -7.72 46.44 -4.44
CA LEU A 917 -9.19 46.32 -4.31
C LEU A 917 -9.88 45.77 -5.57
N GLU A 918 -9.20 45.77 -6.73
CA GLU A 918 -9.71 45.18 -7.96
C GLU A 918 -9.97 43.68 -7.81
N GLU A 919 -10.87 43.15 -8.64
CA GLU A 919 -11.21 41.73 -8.64
C GLU A 919 -10.43 40.94 -9.69
N MET A 920 -10.01 39.74 -9.33
CA MET A 920 -9.45 38.74 -10.24
C MET A 920 -10.11 37.39 -9.92
N GLY A 921 -10.72 36.76 -10.93
CA GLY A 921 -11.42 35.47 -10.75
C GLY A 921 -12.61 35.51 -9.78
N GLY A 922 -13.28 36.67 -9.63
CA GLY A 922 -14.41 36.86 -8.70
C GLY A 922 -14.01 37.01 -7.23
N ARG A 923 -12.75 37.33 -6.93
CA ARG A 923 -12.26 37.68 -5.59
C ARG A 923 -11.37 38.91 -5.66
N GLN A 924 -11.35 39.75 -4.62
CA GLN A 924 -10.43 40.89 -4.54
C GLN A 924 -8.97 40.42 -4.48
N LYS A 925 -8.07 41.07 -5.25
CA LYS A 925 -6.63 40.77 -5.28
C LYS A 925 -6.02 40.75 -3.88
N PHE A 926 -6.38 41.72 -3.04
CA PHE A 926 -5.92 41.80 -1.66
C PHE A 926 -6.28 40.59 -0.81
N ALA A 927 -7.50 40.05 -0.95
CA ALA A 927 -7.93 38.87 -0.20
C ALA A 927 -7.13 37.63 -0.61
N ILE A 928 -6.80 37.50 -1.90
CA ILE A 928 -5.94 36.41 -2.42
C ILE A 928 -4.51 36.56 -1.87
N ALA A 929 -3.97 37.79 -1.84
CA ALA A 929 -2.66 38.08 -1.28
C ALA A 929 -2.60 37.81 0.25
N GLN A 930 -3.65 38.15 1.00
CA GLN A 930 -3.78 37.83 2.42
C GLN A 930 -3.79 36.31 2.64
N ASP A 931 -4.62 35.56 1.91
CA ASP A 931 -4.67 34.09 2.00
C ASP A 931 -3.31 33.45 1.71
N ALA A 932 -2.63 33.90 0.64
CA ALA A 932 -1.33 33.37 0.24
C ALA A 932 -0.22 33.66 1.27
N VAL A 933 -0.20 34.86 1.88
CA VAL A 933 0.73 35.19 2.96
C VAL A 933 0.40 34.41 4.24
N ILE A 934 -0.87 34.20 4.56
CA ILE A 934 -1.28 33.39 5.73
C ILE A 934 -0.84 31.93 5.56
N ALA A 935 -1.15 31.30 4.43
CA ALA A 935 -0.76 29.92 4.14
C ALA A 935 0.78 29.74 4.11
N LEU A 936 1.51 30.74 3.61
CA LEU A 936 2.96 30.80 3.71
C LEU A 936 3.43 30.80 5.18
N ILE A 937 2.90 31.69 6.02
CA ILE A 937 3.27 31.80 7.45
C ILE A 937 2.96 30.50 8.21
N GLU A 938 1.85 29.84 7.89
CA GLU A 938 1.49 28.53 8.45
C GLU A 938 2.51 27.45 8.06
N SER A 939 3.07 27.51 6.85
CA SER A 939 4.10 26.57 6.36
C SER A 939 5.52 26.77 6.94
N LEU A 940 5.80 27.89 7.61
CA LEU A 940 7.14 28.18 8.15
C LEU A 940 7.50 27.32 9.38
N PRO A 941 8.78 26.96 9.58
CA PRO A 941 9.30 26.37 10.82
C PRO A 941 9.03 27.23 12.07
N GLU A 942 8.85 26.58 13.24
CA GLU A 942 8.62 27.29 14.52
C GLU A 942 9.81 28.14 14.99
N ASN A 943 11.02 27.83 14.50
CA ASN A 943 12.24 28.57 14.82
C ASN A 943 12.58 29.68 13.81
N SER A 944 11.67 29.99 12.87
CA SER A 944 11.80 31.15 11.98
C SER A 944 11.65 32.48 12.74
N GLU A 945 12.26 33.53 12.21
CA GLU A 945 12.09 34.94 12.50
C GLU A 945 11.41 35.59 11.30
N VAL A 946 10.41 36.44 11.53
CA VAL A 946 9.67 37.13 10.47
C VAL A 946 9.59 38.63 10.77
N ALA A 947 9.78 39.44 9.74
CA ALA A 947 9.44 40.86 9.68
C ALA A 947 8.35 41.10 8.63
N LEU A 948 7.45 42.06 8.89
CA LEU A 948 6.39 42.45 7.96
C LEU A 948 6.31 43.98 7.87
N ARG A 949 6.49 44.48 6.66
CA ARG A 949 6.21 45.87 6.25
C ARG A 949 5.01 45.85 5.31
N ALA A 950 4.17 46.87 5.37
CA ALA A 950 3.16 47.10 4.35
C ALA A 950 3.09 48.58 3.95
N TYR A 951 2.54 48.84 2.77
CA TYR A 951 2.32 50.18 2.25
C TYR A 951 0.92 50.35 1.67
N GLY A 952 0.46 51.60 1.55
CA GLY A 952 -0.87 51.96 1.06
C GLY A 952 -2.04 51.64 2.02
N TYR A 953 -1.77 51.10 3.22
CA TYR A 953 -2.82 50.53 4.07
C TYR A 953 -3.51 51.51 5.05
N ARG A 954 -2.99 52.75 5.22
CA ARG A 954 -3.48 53.71 6.24
C ARG A 954 -4.21 54.89 5.61
N LYS A 955 -3.58 55.52 4.61
CA LYS A 955 -4.02 56.77 3.98
C LYS A 955 -4.69 56.49 2.64
N ARG A 956 -5.72 57.26 2.30
CA ARG A 956 -6.34 57.29 0.96
C ARG A 956 -5.41 58.03 -0.01
N ALA A 957 -5.46 57.68 -1.30
CA ALA A 957 -4.56 58.26 -2.31
C ALA A 957 -4.59 59.81 -2.43
N ILE A 958 -5.68 60.45 -2.00
CA ILE A 958 -5.84 61.92 -1.97
C ILE A 958 -5.36 62.59 -0.67
N GLU A 959 -5.01 61.82 0.36
CA GLU A 959 -4.63 62.36 1.67
C GLU A 959 -3.17 62.81 1.70
N LYS A 960 -2.89 63.85 2.48
CA LYS A 960 -1.54 64.42 2.60
C LYS A 960 -0.54 63.34 3.03
N ASP A 961 0.61 63.29 2.36
CA ASP A 961 1.66 62.27 2.52
C ASP A 961 1.18 60.81 2.34
N ALA A 962 0.19 60.55 1.48
CA ALA A 962 -0.11 59.20 0.98
C ALA A 962 1.08 58.60 0.21
N ASP A 963 1.86 59.45 -0.47
CA ASP A 963 3.11 59.10 -1.17
C ASP A 963 4.25 58.64 -0.23
N LEU A 964 4.03 58.69 1.09
CA LEU A 964 4.95 58.19 2.12
C LEU A 964 4.32 57.06 2.97
N ASP A 965 3.15 56.53 2.57
CA ASP A 965 2.40 55.56 3.38
C ASP A 965 3.01 54.15 3.35
N THR A 966 4.09 53.94 4.09
CA THR A 966 4.70 52.63 4.38
C THR A 966 5.05 52.53 5.87
N ALA A 967 5.03 51.32 6.43
CA ALA A 967 5.47 51.08 7.81
C ALA A 967 5.92 49.63 8.04
N LEU A 968 6.98 49.47 8.84
CA LEU A 968 7.33 48.20 9.48
C LEU A 968 6.30 47.92 10.59
N ILE A 969 5.39 46.98 10.35
CA ILE A 969 4.31 46.63 11.28
C ILE A 969 4.81 45.59 12.30
N LEU A 970 5.67 44.67 11.84
CA LEU A 970 6.34 43.69 12.68
C LEU A 970 7.85 43.76 12.43
N PRO A 971 8.66 44.21 13.41
CA PRO A 971 10.12 44.11 13.31
C PRO A 971 10.56 42.64 13.39
N MET A 972 11.74 42.34 12.84
CA MET A 972 12.30 40.98 12.79
C MET A 972 12.35 40.35 14.18
N ALA A 973 11.50 39.35 14.41
CA ALA A 973 11.35 38.65 15.67
C ALA A 973 10.95 37.19 15.43
N LYS A 974 11.15 36.32 16.42
CA LYS A 974 10.71 34.91 16.36
C LYS A 974 9.22 34.82 16.00
N LEU A 975 8.90 33.83 15.17
CA LEU A 975 7.59 33.65 14.57
C LEU A 975 6.53 33.26 15.61
N ASP A 976 5.68 34.22 15.95
CA ASP A 976 4.35 33.97 16.53
C ASP A 976 3.34 33.89 15.39
N LYS A 977 3.06 32.67 14.90
CA LYS A 977 2.17 32.45 13.75
C LYS A 977 0.82 33.13 13.91
N LYS A 978 0.21 33.04 15.10
CA LYS A 978 -1.09 33.64 15.40
C LYS A 978 -1.03 35.16 15.28
N LYS A 979 -0.06 35.79 15.93
CA LYS A 979 0.11 37.26 15.89
C LYS A 979 0.36 37.78 14.48
N VAL A 980 1.15 37.08 13.67
CA VAL A 980 1.39 37.48 12.26
C VAL A 980 0.10 37.37 11.43
N ILE A 981 -0.64 36.27 11.57
CA ILE A 981 -1.91 36.06 10.87
C ILE A 981 -2.95 37.13 11.25
N ASP A 982 -3.08 37.45 12.55
CA ASP A 982 -4.01 38.47 13.03
C ASP A 982 -3.63 39.87 12.50
N ILE A 983 -2.32 40.20 12.40
CA ILE A 983 -1.83 41.43 11.75
C ILE A 983 -2.22 41.45 10.27
N VAL A 984 -1.92 40.39 9.50
CA VAL A 984 -2.21 40.33 8.06
C VAL A 984 -3.71 40.48 7.79
N ARG A 985 -4.57 39.81 8.57
CA ARG A 985 -6.04 39.94 8.51
C ARG A 985 -6.54 41.34 8.88
N GLY A 986 -5.78 42.09 9.68
CA GLY A 986 -6.11 43.46 10.09
C GLY A 986 -5.86 44.53 9.03
N LEU A 987 -5.01 44.26 8.04
CA LEU A 987 -4.66 45.21 6.97
C LEU A 987 -5.85 45.49 6.03
N ARG A 988 -5.89 46.68 5.42
CA ARG A 988 -6.96 47.15 4.53
C ARG A 988 -6.37 47.99 3.41
N CYS A 989 -6.86 47.84 2.18
CA CYS A 989 -6.43 48.65 1.05
C CYS A 989 -6.98 50.08 1.09
N ARG A 990 -6.13 51.09 0.82
CA ARG A 990 -6.54 52.51 0.82
C ARG A 990 -5.82 53.43 -0.16
N GLY A 991 -4.51 53.26 -0.32
CA GLY A 991 -3.60 54.33 -0.72
C GLY A 991 -2.88 54.11 -2.04
N LYS A 992 -1.80 54.89 -2.20
CA LYS A 992 -0.83 54.78 -3.29
C LYS A 992 0.13 53.59 -3.07
N THR A 993 1.03 53.41 -4.02
CA THR A 993 2.05 52.36 -4.13
C THR A 993 3.47 52.99 -3.94
N PRO A 994 3.84 53.50 -2.73
CA PRO A 994 5.09 54.22 -2.48
C PRO A 994 6.31 53.28 -2.40
N LEU A 995 6.62 52.65 -3.53
CA LEU A 995 7.47 51.49 -3.64
C LEU A 995 8.94 51.80 -3.32
N ALA A 996 9.52 52.85 -3.92
CA ALA A 996 10.89 53.26 -3.65
C ALA A 996 11.11 53.71 -2.20
N THR A 997 10.12 54.40 -1.62
CA THR A 997 10.16 54.78 -0.20
C THR A 997 10.09 53.54 0.70
N SER A 998 9.25 52.55 0.38
CA SER A 998 9.16 51.29 1.11
C SER A 998 10.46 50.47 1.06
N LEU A 999 11.10 50.37 -0.12
CA LEU A 999 12.39 49.71 -0.30
C LEU A 999 13.53 50.44 0.43
N THR A 1000 13.53 51.79 0.39
CA THR A 1000 14.54 52.61 1.08
C THR A 1000 14.45 52.42 2.60
N GLN A 1001 13.25 52.44 3.17
CA GLN A 1001 13.07 52.19 4.62
C GLN A 1001 13.38 50.73 5.00
N THR A 1002 13.09 49.76 4.13
CA THR A 1002 13.50 48.36 4.34
C THR A 1002 15.01 48.22 4.42
N ALA A 1003 15.76 48.91 3.54
CA ALA A 1003 17.21 48.92 3.61
C ALA A 1003 17.73 49.53 4.92
N GLN A 1004 17.05 50.55 5.46
CA GLN A 1004 17.37 51.14 6.77
C GLN A 1004 17.07 50.18 7.93
N ASP A 1005 15.91 49.50 7.92
CA ASP A 1005 15.54 48.51 8.93
C ASP A 1005 16.59 47.39 9.02
N LEU A 1006 17.02 46.87 7.87
CA LEU A 1006 18.01 45.80 7.75
C LEU A 1006 19.42 46.28 8.10
N ALA A 1007 19.79 47.51 7.73
CA ALA A 1007 21.05 48.14 8.17
C ALA A 1007 21.11 48.37 9.68
N GLY A 1008 19.96 48.55 10.35
CA GLY A 1008 19.83 48.67 11.81
C GLY A 1008 19.76 47.35 12.57
N ALA A 1009 19.71 46.19 11.89
CA ALA A 1009 19.55 44.90 12.55
C ALA A 1009 20.76 44.53 13.46
N LYS A 1010 20.46 43.98 14.64
CA LYS A 1010 21.48 43.59 15.65
C LYS A 1010 22.37 42.41 15.21
N ASP A 1011 21.85 41.54 14.34
CA ASP A 1011 22.53 40.34 13.85
C ASP A 1011 22.58 40.42 12.32
N LYS A 1012 23.77 40.76 11.81
CA LYS A 1012 24.06 40.99 10.38
C LYS A 1012 24.80 39.83 9.72
N THR A 1013 25.12 38.78 10.48
CA THR A 1013 25.87 37.61 9.98
C THR A 1013 24.96 36.48 9.51
N LYS A 1014 23.69 36.48 9.93
CA LYS A 1014 22.68 35.51 9.48
C LYS A 1014 21.97 35.98 8.21
N PRO A 1015 21.79 35.11 7.19
CA PRO A 1015 21.12 35.48 5.95
C PRO A 1015 19.63 35.81 6.18
N ILE A 1016 19.09 36.67 5.32
CA ILE A 1016 17.70 37.14 5.36
C ILE A 1016 17.12 37.09 3.94
N THR A 1017 15.95 36.46 3.76
CA THR A 1017 15.19 36.56 2.51
C THR A 1017 14.20 37.71 2.60
N LEU A 1018 14.35 38.70 1.73
CA LEU A 1018 13.44 39.82 1.57
C LEU A 1018 12.53 39.57 0.36
N VAL A 1019 11.21 39.57 0.56
CA VAL A 1019 10.22 39.37 -0.51
C VAL A 1019 9.27 40.56 -0.58
N LEU A 1020 9.16 41.16 -1.77
CA LEU A 1020 8.13 42.13 -2.12
C LEU A 1020 6.97 41.41 -2.82
N LEU A 1021 5.74 41.63 -2.37
CA LEU A 1021 4.51 41.19 -3.02
C LEU A 1021 3.70 42.43 -3.43
N THR A 1022 3.36 42.56 -4.73
CA THR A 1022 2.69 43.76 -5.28
C THR A 1022 1.89 43.49 -6.55
N ASP A 1023 0.84 44.27 -6.80
CA ASP A 1023 0.10 44.30 -8.08
C ASP A 1023 0.41 45.52 -8.97
N GLY A 1024 1.38 46.36 -8.57
CA GLY A 1024 1.66 47.62 -9.23
C GLY A 1024 3.12 48.04 -9.26
N GLY A 1025 3.42 49.01 -10.13
CA GLY A 1025 4.64 49.80 -10.07
C GLY A 1025 4.46 51.04 -9.18
N GLU A 1026 5.52 51.83 -9.04
CA GLU A 1026 5.46 53.13 -8.35
C GLU A 1026 4.39 54.04 -9.01
N ASP A 1027 3.48 54.62 -8.23
CA ASP A 1027 2.42 55.54 -8.69
C ASP A 1027 2.49 56.93 -8.02
N THR A 1028 3.50 57.19 -7.19
CA THR A 1028 3.59 58.41 -6.39
C THR A 1028 3.80 59.67 -7.22
N MET A 1029 3.52 60.82 -6.59
CA MET A 1029 3.68 62.16 -7.16
C MET A 1029 4.47 63.05 -6.18
N PRO A 1030 5.72 63.45 -6.49
CA PRO A 1030 6.50 63.06 -7.67
C PRO A 1030 6.85 61.56 -7.66
N ARG A 1031 6.95 60.96 -8.86
CA ARG A 1031 7.25 59.54 -9.04
C ARG A 1031 8.70 59.27 -8.66
N GLN A 1032 8.90 58.38 -7.68
CA GLN A 1032 10.24 57.98 -7.24
C GLN A 1032 10.82 56.85 -8.10
N ASN A 1033 12.05 56.42 -7.83
CA ASN A 1033 12.74 55.38 -8.59
C ASN A 1033 13.02 54.13 -7.72
N PRO A 1034 12.18 53.08 -7.82
CA PRO A 1034 12.37 51.82 -7.09
C PRO A 1034 13.69 51.11 -7.39
N VAL A 1035 14.20 51.21 -8.63
CA VAL A 1035 15.46 50.57 -9.05
C VAL A 1035 16.63 51.12 -8.23
N LYS A 1036 16.71 52.45 -8.09
CA LYS A 1036 17.72 53.13 -7.25
C LYS A 1036 17.57 52.80 -5.76
N ALA A 1037 16.34 52.56 -5.29
CA ALA A 1037 16.12 52.12 -3.90
C ALA A 1037 16.59 50.67 -3.68
N ALA A 1038 16.42 49.79 -4.66
CA ALA A 1038 16.88 48.40 -4.59
C ALA A 1038 18.42 48.27 -4.61
N GLU A 1039 19.15 49.18 -5.27
CA GLU A 1039 20.62 49.25 -5.17
C GLU A 1039 21.15 49.37 -3.73
N ALA A 1040 20.37 49.96 -2.82
CA ALA A 1040 20.73 50.03 -1.41
C ALA A 1040 20.59 48.67 -0.71
N ILE A 1041 19.65 47.83 -1.16
CA ILE A 1041 19.43 46.46 -0.65
C ILE A 1041 20.56 45.54 -1.13
N ALA A 1042 20.99 45.65 -2.40
CA ALA A 1042 22.11 44.88 -2.95
C ALA A 1042 23.45 45.09 -2.22
N LYS A 1043 23.61 46.20 -1.49
CA LYS A 1043 24.80 46.52 -0.70
C LYS A 1043 24.78 45.90 0.71
N LEU A 1044 23.69 45.25 1.11
CA LEU A 1044 23.56 44.64 2.43
C LEU A 1044 24.09 43.19 2.41
N PRO A 1045 25.05 42.83 3.28
CA PRO A 1045 25.58 41.47 3.33
C PRO A 1045 24.48 40.50 3.82
N GLY A 1046 24.40 39.33 3.17
CA GLY A 1046 23.47 38.26 3.55
C GLY A 1046 21.99 38.50 3.21
N VAL A 1047 21.62 39.58 2.54
CA VAL A 1047 20.23 39.85 2.14
C VAL A 1047 19.96 39.31 0.73
N SER A 1048 18.89 38.53 0.59
CA SER A 1048 18.39 38.00 -0.69
C SER A 1048 17.07 38.69 -1.04
N PHE A 1049 17.07 39.65 -1.96
CA PHE A 1049 15.84 40.29 -2.44
C PHE A 1049 15.09 39.43 -3.46
N GLN A 1050 13.76 39.44 -3.46
CA GLN A 1050 12.89 38.82 -4.44
C GLN A 1050 11.63 39.69 -4.63
N VAL A 1051 11.06 39.71 -5.84
CA VAL A 1051 9.83 40.43 -6.18
C VAL A 1051 8.82 39.47 -6.77
N VAL A 1052 7.66 39.33 -6.14
CA VAL A 1052 6.50 38.60 -6.64
C VAL A 1052 5.48 39.62 -7.17
N GLY A 1053 5.36 39.70 -8.49
CA GLY A 1053 4.39 40.58 -9.17
C GLY A 1053 3.09 39.81 -9.44
N PHE A 1054 1.97 40.31 -8.97
CA PHE A 1054 0.66 39.64 -9.02
C PHE A 1054 -0.29 40.39 -9.97
N ASP A 1055 -0.87 39.70 -10.96
CA ASP A 1055 -1.79 40.31 -11.95
C ASP A 1055 -1.24 41.59 -12.65
N ILE A 1056 0.06 41.62 -12.95
CA ILE A 1056 0.72 42.78 -13.58
C ILE A 1056 0.38 42.86 -15.07
N ASN A 1057 -0.76 43.48 -15.39
CA ASN A 1057 -1.24 43.67 -16.76
C ASN A 1057 -0.63 44.89 -17.49
N ARG A 1058 0.27 45.63 -16.83
CA ARG A 1058 1.01 46.77 -17.41
C ARG A 1058 2.47 46.44 -17.70
N GLN A 1059 2.86 46.56 -18.96
CA GLN A 1059 4.25 46.29 -19.39
C GLN A 1059 5.27 47.20 -18.69
N ASP A 1060 5.00 48.51 -18.57
CA ASP A 1060 5.93 49.46 -17.91
C ASP A 1060 6.13 49.15 -16.41
N TRP A 1061 5.10 48.62 -15.75
CA TRP A 1061 5.21 48.15 -14.37
C TRP A 1061 5.98 46.83 -14.29
N SER A 1062 5.72 45.87 -15.18
CA SER A 1062 6.49 44.61 -15.22
C SER A 1062 7.98 44.85 -15.52
N GLU A 1063 8.31 45.79 -16.41
CA GLU A 1063 9.68 46.20 -16.69
C GLU A 1063 10.33 46.91 -15.50
N GLN A 1064 9.60 47.82 -14.83
CA GLN A 1064 10.07 48.47 -13.61
C GLN A 1064 10.34 47.46 -12.48
N LEU A 1065 9.44 46.51 -12.24
CA LEU A 1065 9.59 45.48 -11.20
C LEU A 1065 10.74 44.51 -11.51
N LEU A 1066 10.91 44.11 -12.78
CA LEU A 1066 12.07 43.32 -13.22
C LEU A 1066 13.40 44.06 -13.02
N ALA A 1067 13.47 45.34 -13.41
CA ALA A 1067 14.66 46.17 -13.18
C ALA A 1067 14.95 46.35 -11.69
N THR A 1068 13.91 46.54 -10.87
CA THR A 1068 14.00 46.70 -9.41
C THR A 1068 14.53 45.44 -8.75
N ALA A 1069 14.00 44.27 -9.11
CA ALA A 1069 14.51 42.98 -8.63
C ALA A 1069 16.00 42.82 -8.95
N ARG A 1070 16.39 43.03 -10.21
CA ARG A 1070 17.79 42.92 -10.66
C ARG A 1070 18.73 43.87 -9.91
N ALA A 1071 18.33 45.13 -9.71
CA ALA A 1071 19.14 46.12 -8.98
C ALA A 1071 19.35 45.78 -7.49
N GLY A 1072 18.47 44.96 -6.90
CA GLY A 1072 18.63 44.40 -5.56
C GLY A 1072 19.30 43.02 -5.50
N ASN A 1073 19.95 42.56 -6.59
CA ASN A 1073 20.49 41.19 -6.74
C ASN A 1073 19.43 40.07 -6.55
N GLY A 1074 18.20 40.34 -6.98
CA GLY A 1074 17.02 39.48 -6.80
C GLY A 1074 16.34 39.04 -8.09
N GLN A 1075 15.33 38.17 -7.97
CA GLN A 1075 14.51 37.69 -9.09
C GLN A 1075 13.13 38.37 -9.10
N TYR A 1076 12.55 38.47 -10.30
CA TYR A 1076 11.16 38.85 -10.51
C TYR A 1076 10.35 37.61 -10.89
N LEU A 1077 9.30 37.34 -10.12
CA LEU A 1077 8.48 36.13 -10.15
C LEU A 1077 7.03 36.51 -10.45
N PRO A 1078 6.61 36.52 -11.73
CA PRO A 1078 5.24 36.87 -12.09
C PRO A 1078 4.25 35.76 -11.68
N ALA A 1079 3.12 36.19 -11.11
CA ALA A 1079 1.97 35.40 -10.73
C ALA A 1079 0.72 35.95 -11.45
N ALA A 1080 0.42 35.42 -12.63
CA ALA A 1080 -0.73 35.86 -13.44
C ALA A 1080 -2.09 35.32 -12.97
N GLN A 1081 -2.13 34.42 -11.97
CA GLN A 1081 -3.33 33.75 -11.49
C GLN A 1081 -3.26 33.50 -9.97
N ALA A 1082 -4.43 33.32 -9.33
CA ALA A 1082 -4.56 33.22 -7.87
C ALA A 1082 -3.93 31.95 -7.28
N ASP A 1083 -4.07 30.83 -7.98
CA ASP A 1083 -3.64 29.49 -7.58
C ASP A 1083 -2.12 29.33 -7.54
N ILE A 1084 -1.40 30.02 -8.43
CA ILE A 1084 0.07 30.01 -8.47
C ILE A 1084 0.74 30.98 -7.48
N LEU A 1085 0.00 31.91 -6.86
CA LEU A 1085 0.60 32.97 -6.03
C LEU A 1085 1.35 32.42 -4.80
N LEU A 1086 0.76 31.46 -4.09
CA LEU A 1086 1.41 30.79 -2.95
C LEU A 1086 2.70 30.08 -3.38
N ALA A 1087 2.67 29.38 -4.53
CA ALA A 1087 3.85 28.70 -5.06
C ALA A 1087 4.98 29.69 -5.39
N LYS A 1088 4.67 30.85 -5.99
CA LYS A 1088 5.66 31.90 -6.28
C LYS A 1088 6.26 32.52 -5.01
N LEU A 1089 5.45 32.73 -3.96
CA LEU A 1089 5.94 33.16 -2.63
C LEU A 1089 6.85 32.10 -1.98
N GLN A 1090 6.50 30.82 -2.11
CA GLN A 1090 7.34 29.71 -1.61
C GLN A 1090 8.66 29.60 -2.38
N THR A 1091 8.65 29.72 -3.72
CA THR A 1091 9.87 29.81 -4.53
C THR A 1091 10.74 31.02 -4.15
N ALA A 1092 10.14 32.19 -3.90
CA ALA A 1092 10.87 33.37 -3.44
C ALA A 1092 11.59 33.13 -2.10
N ILE A 1093 10.94 32.46 -1.15
CA ILE A 1093 11.44 32.30 0.22
C ILE A 1093 12.41 31.13 0.36
N PHE A 1094 12.04 29.97 -0.18
CA PHE A 1094 12.79 28.73 -0.01
C PHE A 1094 13.81 28.48 -1.14
N ARG A 1095 13.80 29.30 -2.21
CA ARG A 1095 14.61 29.11 -3.42
C ARG A 1095 14.43 27.70 -4.02
N THR A 1096 13.20 27.21 -3.98
CA THR A 1096 12.79 25.93 -4.57
C THR A 1096 12.58 26.09 -6.08
N PRO A 1097 13.10 25.18 -6.92
CA PRO A 1097 12.67 25.09 -8.31
C PRO A 1097 11.15 24.95 -8.41
N GLU A 1098 10.55 25.43 -9.49
CA GLU A 1098 9.07 25.43 -9.61
C GLU A 1098 8.54 24.01 -9.92
N GLN A 1099 9.22 23.31 -10.82
CA GLN A 1099 8.81 22.00 -11.33
C GLN A 1099 10.01 21.08 -11.58
N TRP A 1100 9.76 19.79 -11.59
CA TRP A 1100 10.63 18.77 -12.16
C TRP A 1100 9.92 18.05 -13.31
N VAL A 1101 10.74 17.55 -14.22
CA VAL A 1101 10.36 16.65 -15.31
C VAL A 1101 11.26 15.43 -15.22
N ILE A 1102 10.67 14.24 -15.26
CA ILE A 1102 11.39 12.97 -15.32
C ILE A 1102 11.15 12.37 -16.69
N SER A 1103 12.23 12.15 -17.42
CA SER A 1103 12.23 11.42 -18.70
C SER A 1103 12.80 10.03 -18.54
N ASP A 1104 12.35 9.08 -19.36
CA ASP A 1104 12.97 7.76 -19.50
C ASP A 1104 14.35 7.83 -20.20
N ARG A 1105 15.00 6.66 -20.36
CA ARG A 1105 16.28 6.52 -21.07
C ARG A 1105 16.27 6.97 -22.54
N ASN A 1106 15.10 7.13 -23.15
CA ASN A 1106 14.93 7.60 -24.53
C ASN A 1106 14.59 9.11 -24.59
N GLY A 1107 14.56 9.80 -23.44
CA GLY A 1107 14.20 11.22 -23.33
C GLY A 1107 12.70 11.50 -23.26
N LYS A 1108 11.82 10.48 -23.31
CA LYS A 1108 10.36 10.67 -23.23
C LYS A 1108 9.95 11.05 -21.81
N GLU A 1109 9.21 12.14 -21.64
CA GLU A 1109 8.60 12.52 -20.36
C GLU A 1109 7.68 11.40 -19.85
N VAL A 1110 7.94 10.90 -18.64
CA VAL A 1110 7.15 9.85 -17.96
C VAL A 1110 6.44 10.36 -16.70
N ALA A 1111 6.92 11.45 -16.11
CA ALA A 1111 6.28 12.12 -14.99
C ALA A 1111 6.74 13.59 -14.91
N ARG A 1112 5.87 14.45 -14.36
CA ARG A 1112 6.18 15.83 -13.99
C ARG A 1112 5.49 16.19 -12.68
N GLY A 1113 5.97 17.20 -11.98
CA GLY A 1113 5.34 17.68 -10.74
C GLY A 1113 6.05 18.89 -10.14
N LEU A 1114 5.52 19.38 -9.02
CA LEU A 1114 6.12 20.49 -8.28
C LEU A 1114 7.32 19.99 -7.47
N PHE A 1115 8.36 20.81 -7.34
CA PHE A 1115 9.54 20.43 -6.56
C PHE A 1115 9.21 20.28 -5.07
N GLY A 1116 9.63 19.16 -4.47
CA GLY A 1116 9.14 18.66 -3.19
C GLY A 1116 8.16 17.48 -3.30
N GLN A 1117 7.57 17.22 -4.47
CA GLN A 1117 6.72 16.06 -4.72
C GLN A 1117 7.53 14.81 -5.12
N SER A 1118 6.87 13.65 -5.11
CA SER A 1118 7.44 12.35 -5.46
C SER A 1118 6.66 11.63 -6.55
N ALA A 1119 7.35 11.05 -7.54
CA ALA A 1119 6.80 10.16 -8.54
C ALA A 1119 6.94 8.69 -8.12
N LYS A 1120 5.93 7.86 -8.42
CA LYS A 1120 6.11 6.39 -8.45
C LYS A 1120 6.46 5.96 -9.87
N LEU A 1121 7.59 5.28 -10.03
CA LEU A 1121 8.13 4.89 -11.32
C LEU A 1121 8.46 3.40 -11.31
N SER A 1122 8.38 2.76 -12.47
CA SER A 1122 8.91 1.41 -12.65
C SER A 1122 10.42 1.39 -12.32
N PRO A 1123 10.99 0.25 -11.95
CA PRO A 1123 12.44 0.12 -11.84
C PRO A 1123 13.10 0.42 -13.19
N GLY A 1124 14.13 1.25 -13.22
CA GLY A 1124 14.81 1.66 -14.47
C GLY A 1124 15.68 2.91 -14.33
N GLN A 1125 16.29 3.31 -15.45
CA GLN A 1125 17.07 4.54 -15.57
C GLN A 1125 16.19 5.68 -16.10
N TYR A 1126 16.36 6.86 -15.51
CA TYR A 1126 15.62 8.08 -15.78
C TYR A 1126 16.56 9.29 -15.83
N THR A 1127 16.09 10.39 -16.41
CA THR A 1127 16.74 11.71 -16.32
C THR A 1127 15.81 12.66 -15.59
N VAL A 1128 16.28 13.23 -14.48
CA VAL A 1128 15.58 14.28 -13.74
C VAL A 1128 16.05 15.63 -14.27
N THR A 1129 15.10 16.43 -14.74
CA THR A 1129 15.31 17.81 -15.20
C THR A 1129 14.56 18.75 -14.26
N THR A 1130 15.15 19.88 -13.91
CA THR A 1130 14.47 20.98 -13.22
C THR A 1130 14.99 22.32 -13.72
N THR A 1131 14.27 23.40 -13.44
CA THR A 1131 14.61 24.75 -13.89
C THR A 1131 14.40 25.75 -12.76
N MET A 1132 15.34 26.67 -12.58
CA MET A 1132 15.19 27.81 -11.69
C MET A 1132 15.87 29.04 -12.29
N ALA A 1133 15.21 30.20 -12.24
CA ALA A 1133 15.70 31.44 -12.85
C ALA A 1133 16.12 31.31 -14.34
N GLY A 1134 15.44 30.45 -15.11
CA GLY A 1134 15.77 30.17 -16.51
C GLY A 1134 17.00 29.27 -16.74
N ILE A 1135 17.67 28.83 -15.67
CA ILE A 1135 18.79 27.88 -15.73
C ILE A 1135 18.23 26.46 -15.59
N GLU A 1136 18.57 25.58 -16.54
CA GLU A 1136 18.18 24.17 -16.53
C GLU A 1136 19.24 23.30 -15.86
N PHE A 1137 18.81 22.36 -15.01
CA PHE A 1137 19.65 21.40 -14.30
C PHE A 1137 19.17 19.99 -14.63
N LYS A 1138 20.10 19.10 -15.04
CA LYS A 1138 19.80 17.73 -15.50
C LYS A 1138 20.73 16.69 -14.87
N ARG A 1139 20.16 15.60 -14.34
CA ARG A 1139 20.91 14.44 -13.81
C ARG A 1139 20.28 13.12 -14.23
N GLN A 1140 21.11 12.09 -14.41
CA GLN A 1140 20.63 10.71 -14.49
C GLN A 1140 20.35 10.16 -13.09
N ALA A 1141 19.23 9.45 -12.95
CA ALA A 1141 18.79 8.80 -11.74
C ALA A 1141 18.30 7.37 -12.05
N TRP A 1142 18.64 6.42 -11.19
CA TRP A 1142 18.04 5.09 -11.25
C TRP A 1142 16.94 4.98 -10.21
N VAL A 1143 15.88 4.26 -10.52
CA VAL A 1143 14.83 3.89 -9.57
C VAL A 1143 14.86 2.37 -9.45
N ASN A 1144 14.88 1.83 -8.23
CA ASN A 1144 14.79 0.40 -7.99
C ASN A 1144 13.44 0.06 -7.35
N ALA A 1145 13.01 -1.20 -7.47
CA ALA A 1145 11.72 -1.64 -6.94
C ALA A 1145 11.64 -1.43 -5.42
N ASN A 1146 10.56 -0.79 -4.96
CA ASN A 1146 10.32 -0.45 -3.55
C ASN A 1146 11.55 0.16 -2.83
N SER A 1147 12.32 0.99 -3.56
CA SER A 1147 13.31 1.92 -3.00
C SER A 1147 12.87 3.36 -3.22
N THR A 1148 13.51 4.29 -2.51
CA THR A 1148 13.40 5.72 -2.81
C THR A 1148 14.73 6.22 -3.37
N THR A 1149 14.66 6.91 -4.50
CA THR A 1149 15.74 7.72 -5.07
C THR A 1149 15.37 9.17 -4.88
N VAL A 1150 16.31 9.98 -4.39
CA VAL A 1150 16.09 11.40 -4.11
C VAL A 1150 16.86 12.24 -5.11
N ALA A 1151 16.17 13.13 -5.82
CA ALA A 1151 16.78 14.21 -6.59
C ALA A 1151 16.82 15.46 -5.72
N ARG A 1152 18.02 15.83 -5.30
CA ARG A 1152 18.29 16.83 -4.27
C ARG A 1152 18.88 18.09 -4.88
N PHE A 1153 18.25 19.22 -4.61
CA PHE A 1153 18.61 20.52 -5.18
C PHE A 1153 19.17 21.48 -4.14
N ASP A 1154 20.28 22.14 -4.44
CA ASP A 1154 21.01 23.03 -3.54
C ASP A 1154 21.08 24.47 -4.09
N PRO A 1155 20.21 25.38 -3.61
CA PRO A 1155 20.10 26.73 -4.13
C PRO A 1155 21.21 27.68 -3.64
N VAL A 1156 22.11 27.22 -2.76
CA VAL A 1156 23.27 28.00 -2.30
C VAL A 1156 24.40 27.95 -3.33
N LYS A 1157 24.44 26.89 -4.16
CA LYS A 1157 25.48 26.66 -5.18
C LYS A 1157 25.23 27.37 -6.51
N ILE A 1158 24.18 28.17 -6.62
CA ILE A 1158 23.75 28.77 -7.89
C ILE A 1158 24.22 30.21 -7.99
N ASP A 1159 25.04 30.46 -9.01
CA ASP A 1159 25.47 31.79 -9.42
C ASP A 1159 24.43 32.44 -10.33
N PHE A 1160 23.48 33.15 -9.71
CA PHE A 1160 22.39 33.84 -10.41
C PHE A 1160 22.85 35.01 -11.30
N SER A 1161 24.12 35.46 -11.23
CA SER A 1161 24.63 36.52 -12.10
C SER A 1161 24.68 36.11 -13.58
N LYS A 1162 24.56 34.80 -13.86
CA LYS A 1162 24.63 34.19 -15.20
C LYS A 1162 23.28 33.83 -15.81
N ALA A 1163 22.16 34.20 -15.18
CA ALA A 1163 20.82 33.91 -15.69
C ALA A 1163 20.54 34.64 -17.03
N PRO A 1164 19.84 34.02 -18.00
CA PRO A 1164 19.59 34.61 -19.32
C PRO A 1164 18.74 35.90 -19.25
N THR A 1165 19.02 36.83 -20.16
CA THR A 1165 18.52 38.22 -20.09
C THR A 1165 17.08 38.42 -20.58
N THR A 1166 16.58 37.51 -21.42
CA THR A 1166 15.27 37.59 -22.09
C THR A 1166 14.18 36.86 -21.31
N PRO A 1167 12.99 37.45 -21.07
CA PRO A 1167 11.86 36.71 -20.52
C PRO A 1167 11.44 35.61 -21.51
N THR A 1168 11.57 34.35 -21.10
CA THR A 1168 11.07 33.22 -21.89
C THR A 1168 9.54 33.29 -21.92
N ALA A 1169 8.95 33.14 -23.11
CA ALA A 1169 7.50 33.11 -23.25
C ALA A 1169 6.88 32.06 -22.32
N THR A 1170 5.79 32.43 -21.65
CA THR A 1170 5.11 31.63 -20.63
C THR A 1170 4.87 30.20 -21.10
N THR A 1171 5.47 29.23 -20.40
CA THR A 1171 5.02 27.84 -20.49
C THR A 1171 3.57 27.80 -19.98
N PRO A 1172 2.64 27.12 -20.68
CA PRO A 1172 1.25 27.06 -20.23
C PRO A 1172 1.15 26.45 -18.83
N VAL A 1173 0.39 27.11 -17.96
CA VAL A 1173 -0.02 26.53 -16.67
C VAL A 1173 -0.90 25.31 -16.99
N PRO A 1174 -0.58 24.10 -16.49
CA PRO A 1174 -1.48 22.96 -16.61
C PRO A 1174 -2.75 23.24 -15.80
N PRO A 1175 -3.95 22.82 -16.27
CA PRO A 1175 -5.18 23.06 -15.53
C PRO A 1175 -5.10 22.43 -14.13
N PRO A 1176 -5.71 23.05 -13.10
CA PRO A 1176 -5.66 22.53 -11.75
C PRO A 1176 -6.26 21.12 -11.66
N VAL A 1177 -5.63 20.24 -10.89
CA VAL A 1177 -6.21 18.95 -10.51
C VAL A 1177 -7.49 19.24 -9.73
N THR A 1178 -8.64 18.92 -10.34
CA THR A 1178 -9.96 19.34 -9.83
C THR A 1178 -10.19 18.82 -8.40
N PRO A 1179 -10.35 19.70 -7.40
CA PRO A 1179 -10.90 19.31 -6.12
C PRO A 1179 -12.36 18.90 -6.32
N VAL A 1180 -12.77 17.77 -5.75
CA VAL A 1180 -14.17 17.34 -5.78
C VAL A 1180 -15.00 18.34 -4.97
N GLN A 1181 -15.87 19.10 -5.63
CA GLN A 1181 -16.89 19.88 -4.92
C GLN A 1181 -17.86 18.94 -4.19
N PRO A 1182 -18.22 19.22 -2.93
CA PRO A 1182 -19.36 18.57 -2.30
C PRO A 1182 -20.68 19.10 -2.92
N PRO A 1183 -21.71 18.27 -3.07
CA PRO A 1183 -23.01 18.70 -3.58
C PRO A 1183 -23.72 19.66 -2.60
N PRO A 1184 -24.66 20.50 -3.08
CA PRO A 1184 -25.33 21.52 -2.27
C PRO A 1184 -26.26 20.90 -1.21
N VAL A 1185 -26.25 21.49 -0.01
CA VAL A 1185 -27.12 21.11 1.10
C VAL A 1185 -28.48 21.78 0.94
N GLN A 1186 -29.55 20.98 0.82
CA GLN A 1186 -30.92 21.47 1.04
C GLN A 1186 -31.19 21.63 2.55
N PRO A 1187 -31.99 22.62 2.97
CA PRO A 1187 -32.26 22.87 4.39
C PRO A 1187 -33.10 21.74 5.01
N PRO A 1188 -32.81 21.31 6.25
CA PRO A 1188 -33.63 20.33 6.95
C PRO A 1188 -34.96 20.96 7.44
N PRO A 1189 -36.02 20.15 7.63
CA PRO A 1189 -37.26 20.63 8.23
C PRO A 1189 -37.07 21.01 9.70
N VAL A 1190 -37.84 22.02 10.13
CA VAL A 1190 -37.78 22.60 11.48
C VAL A 1190 -38.26 21.61 12.55
N GLN A 1191 -37.43 21.36 13.56
CA GLN A 1191 -37.87 20.98 14.91
C GLN A 1191 -36.87 21.47 15.98
N ALA A 1192 -37.34 21.65 17.21
CA ALA A 1192 -36.85 22.68 18.11
C ALA A 1192 -35.95 22.20 19.28
N THR A 1193 -35.08 23.13 19.75
CA THR A 1193 -34.52 23.28 21.12
C THR A 1193 -33.78 22.12 21.79
N ALA A 1194 -32.46 22.28 22.01
CA ALA A 1194 -31.88 22.50 23.36
C ALA A 1194 -30.33 22.64 23.39
N THR A 1195 -29.84 23.79 23.91
CA THR A 1195 -28.59 24.06 24.66
C THR A 1195 -27.26 23.30 24.40
N SER A 1196 -26.22 24.07 24.00
CA SER A 1196 -24.76 23.85 24.20
C SER A 1196 -24.35 23.94 25.71
N PRO A 1197 -23.16 23.44 26.17
CA PRO A 1197 -21.78 23.59 25.63
C PRO A 1197 -21.03 22.23 25.42
N ALA A 1198 -19.72 22.10 25.15
CA ALA A 1198 -18.56 23.02 25.21
C ALA A 1198 -17.44 22.72 24.16
N THR A 1199 -16.31 23.44 24.23
CA THR A 1199 -15.14 23.38 23.31
C THR A 1199 -14.12 22.26 23.58
N ALA A 1200 -13.52 21.72 22.51
CA ALA A 1200 -12.25 20.98 22.50
C ALA A 1200 -11.48 21.23 21.17
N PRO A 1201 -10.13 21.08 21.12
CA PRO A 1201 -9.29 21.68 20.06
C PRO A 1201 -9.17 20.87 18.75
N ALA A 1202 -8.65 21.53 17.72
CA ALA A 1202 -8.55 21.03 16.34
C ALA A 1202 -7.72 19.74 16.18
N ALA A 1203 -8.26 18.77 15.43
CA ALA A 1203 -7.62 17.49 15.17
C ALA A 1203 -6.76 17.49 13.89
N VAL A 1204 -5.60 16.83 13.96
CA VAL A 1204 -4.68 16.61 12.84
C VAL A 1204 -5.30 15.64 11.83
N THR A 1205 -5.08 15.89 10.53
CA THR A 1205 -5.54 15.05 9.42
C THR A 1205 -5.11 13.58 9.59
N PRO A 1206 -6.03 12.60 9.66
CA PRO A 1206 -5.67 11.21 9.91
C PRO A 1206 -5.04 10.55 8.68
N ALA A 1207 -3.92 9.85 8.88
CA ALA A 1207 -3.29 9.04 7.84
C ALA A 1207 -4.17 7.83 7.44
N ARG A 1208 -4.03 7.37 6.19
CA ARG A 1208 -4.76 6.18 5.69
C ARG A 1208 -4.48 4.97 6.59
N PRO A 1209 -5.51 4.17 6.97
CA PRO A 1209 -5.30 2.99 7.79
C PRO A 1209 -4.46 1.95 7.05
N LYS A 1210 -3.36 1.50 7.68
CA LYS A 1210 -2.68 0.27 7.28
C LYS A 1210 -3.53 -0.93 7.70
N PHE A 1211 -3.40 -2.05 7.01
CA PHE A 1211 -4.06 -3.31 7.35
C PHE A 1211 -3.01 -4.40 7.53
N CYS A 1212 -3.26 -5.37 8.42
CA CYS A 1212 -2.30 -6.44 8.64
C CYS A 1212 -2.28 -7.40 7.45
N THR A 1213 -1.09 -7.73 6.98
CA THR A 1213 -0.86 -8.75 5.96
C THR A 1213 -1.28 -10.16 6.38
N ASN A 1214 -1.37 -10.45 7.70
CA ASN A 1214 -1.80 -11.75 8.22
C ASN A 1214 -3.28 -11.80 8.65
N CYS A 1215 -3.85 -10.71 9.19
CA CYS A 1215 -5.21 -10.72 9.74
C CYS A 1215 -6.25 -9.94 8.92
N GLY A 1216 -5.83 -9.16 7.90
CA GLY A 1216 -6.71 -8.32 7.08
C GLY A 1216 -7.42 -7.18 7.82
N LYS A 1217 -7.31 -7.09 9.15
CA LYS A 1217 -7.93 -6.06 9.98
C LYS A 1217 -7.12 -4.75 9.98
N PRO A 1218 -7.76 -3.60 10.24
CA PRO A 1218 -7.08 -2.33 10.40
C PRO A 1218 -6.01 -2.43 11.48
N LEU A 1219 -4.83 -1.88 11.21
CA LEU A 1219 -3.77 -1.68 12.18
C LEU A 1219 -3.92 -0.30 12.79
N THR A 1220 -3.79 -0.23 14.12
CA THR A 1220 -3.52 1.03 14.81
C THR A 1220 -2.24 1.63 14.22
N ILE A 1221 -2.23 2.93 13.95
CA ILE A 1221 -1.10 3.61 13.31
C ILE A 1221 0.15 3.46 14.20
N GLY A 1222 1.16 2.75 13.69
CA GLY A 1222 2.41 2.48 14.41
C GLY A 1222 2.32 1.37 15.48
N ALA A 1223 1.29 0.52 15.47
CA ALA A 1223 1.33 -0.76 16.17
C ALA A 1223 2.28 -1.74 15.46
N LYS A 1224 3.05 -2.52 16.24
CA LYS A 1224 4.01 -3.52 15.76
C LYS A 1224 3.42 -4.92 15.61
N PHE A 1225 2.31 -5.20 16.28
CA PHE A 1225 1.56 -6.45 16.17
C PHE A 1225 0.08 -6.16 15.88
N CYS A 1226 -0.53 -6.94 14.98
CA CYS A 1226 -1.97 -6.87 14.72
C CYS A 1226 -2.73 -7.19 16.01
N THR A 1227 -3.44 -6.20 16.53
CA THR A 1227 -4.40 -6.28 17.64
C THR A 1227 -5.36 -7.47 17.52
N ASN A 1228 -5.76 -7.80 16.29
CA ASN A 1228 -6.69 -8.89 15.99
C ASN A 1228 -6.05 -10.30 15.77
N CYS A 1229 -4.71 -10.46 15.80
CA CYS A 1229 -4.08 -11.78 15.60
C CYS A 1229 -2.68 -12.00 16.20
N GLY A 1230 -2.04 -10.98 16.78
CA GLY A 1230 -0.69 -11.08 17.33
C GLY A 1230 0.45 -11.25 16.32
N ALA A 1231 0.19 -11.24 15.01
CA ALA A 1231 1.25 -11.28 14.02
C ALA A 1231 1.93 -9.91 13.86
N LYS A 1232 3.26 -9.93 13.68
CA LYS A 1232 4.05 -8.73 13.42
C LYS A 1232 3.52 -8.01 12.17
N THR A 1233 3.34 -6.70 12.28
CA THR A 1233 2.95 -5.85 11.16
C THR A 1233 4.16 -5.59 10.26
N GLY A 1234 3.99 -5.72 8.94
CA GLY A 1234 4.99 -5.21 7.99
C GLY A 1234 5.22 -3.71 8.18
N GLY A 1235 6.49 -3.29 8.20
CA GLY A 1235 6.92 -1.90 8.41
C GLY A 1235 6.42 -0.94 7.33
#